data_AF-A0A0N8VBD8-F1
#
_entry.id   AF-A0A0N8VBD8-F1
#
_cell.length_a   1.000
_cell.length_b   1.000
_cell.length_c   1.000
_cell.angle_alpha   90.00
_cell.angle_beta   90.00
_cell.angle_gamma   90.00
#
_symmetry.space_group_name_H-M   'P 1'
#
loop_
_entity.id
_entity.type
_entity.pdbx_description
1 polymer ?
#
loop_
_entity_poly.entity_id
_entity_poly.type
_entity_poly.pdbx_seq_one_letter_code
_entity_poly.pdbx_strand_id
1 'polypeptide(L)'
;MARLQFLLQVDGLEDESLVVRGFEGQESLSDSVWRSEPCYGFRYQVDLASALSNLTAEQFVDQTAHLTILRDGKVVQQINGIVRQLSKGDTGHRHTFYSLTLVPALERLSLRSNSRIFQQQTVPEIISILLQEMGIEDYAFALKRECAQREFCVQYRETDLQFLHRIAAEEGLVYSHLHEAQKHTLLFTDSTDNQPKLAKPVPYNALAGGQFNLPYVVDLQFKTTAQVSHTELKDYSFKKPAYGFTQRTQGKDIAYQQPNYEHFDAPGRYKDDANGKAFSQIRLEYLRRDALLADAKSDEPLLLAGVRFDLQDHLDLAMNRDWLVVQANHQGRQPQALQEEGGSGATTYSNQLKLIPAHITWRARPCAKPQVDGPMIATVVGPQGEEIYCDNFGRVKVHFPWDRYSNSNEKSSCWVRVAQEWAGSQYGSMAIPRVGHEVIVSFLNGDPDQPIITGRTYHATNTAPYALPDHKTKTVLRTETHQGQGYNELSFEDQAGSEQILLHAQKDWDALIEHDHTEVIRHDQHLTVDNDRFTRIQRNQHLTVEGEVRSKIALDSSHEVGASRQHKVGQRIAVEAGKEISLKSGAKIVVEAGAELTLKAGGSFVKVDAGGVHLVGPAINLNAGGSAGSGSAYGGQLAAAPRMLAQAKPVAELVQPDIVASMQSGAARVIDVASLPTMMPSSANNTANDEPVAEEKTPERILKSDLLKPSDELEKLAKRQASAYRQGNHSDEVKLLQEALIKLGFDLGKAGADGDFGSKTKTAIEQFQKSYQPSHQTHPSYSIGAVDGIVGKGTLLALDEALMDGWVYLLITKDMLNVVCPNSGNNKELLDSLNKYCPMYEIDTPIRIAHFLSQIAHESGCFSSLTEGSNYSHMAAKLKFSKYRSYVDSLKSGSTNKFIREDNPARCKQPDLFNFVYSSSNGNGDEKSGDGYKYRGRGLIQITGKDKYSRFTSVHNSKNPDDTQNFVINPDLVSENLNYAVESACIYWRHWGALSKKFNANGDINILIDNAPNDVELISQAVNGGSYGHSNGLDDRIDKFNKIKNNLGL
;
A
#
# COMPACT_ATOMS: atom_id res chain seq x y z
N MET A 1 2.26 7.34 79.65
CA MET A 1 1.91 8.01 78.38
C MET A 1 3.12 7.91 77.48
N ALA A 2 2.96 7.41 76.25
CA ALA A 2 4.05 7.39 75.29
C ALA A 2 4.50 8.83 75.01
N ARG A 3 5.80 9.11 75.13
CA ARG A 3 6.35 10.45 74.89
C ARG A 3 6.65 10.60 73.40
N LEU A 4 5.76 11.29 72.69
CA LEU A 4 5.96 11.67 71.29
C LEU A 4 6.85 12.91 71.19
N GLN A 5 7.76 12.92 70.22
CA GLN A 5 8.60 14.07 69.88
C GLN A 5 8.83 14.14 68.37
N PHE A 6 8.80 15.35 67.80
CA PHE A 6 9.10 15.63 66.40
C PHE A 6 10.38 16.45 66.31
N LEU A 7 11.27 16.04 65.39
CA LEU A 7 12.55 16.70 65.12
C LEU A 7 12.66 16.98 63.63
N LEU A 8 13.33 18.07 63.26
CA LEU A 8 13.66 18.39 61.89
C LEU A 8 15.15 18.72 61.80
N GLN A 9 15.85 18.01 60.92
CA GLN A 9 17.23 18.29 60.57
C GLN A 9 17.28 18.79 59.12
N VAL A 10 18.12 19.79 58.84
CA VAL A 10 18.34 20.32 57.49
C VAL A 10 19.85 20.28 57.24
N ASP A 11 20.25 19.75 56.09
CA ASP A 11 21.66 19.61 55.75
C ASP A 11 22.36 20.98 55.77
N GLY A 12 23.51 21.06 56.45
CA GLY A 12 24.28 22.30 56.59
C GLY A 12 23.86 23.21 57.75
N LEU A 13 22.85 22.85 58.55
CA LEU A 13 22.44 23.56 59.76
C LEU A 13 22.72 22.71 61.02
N GLU A 14 23.02 23.37 62.14
CA GLU A 14 23.25 22.70 63.44
C GLU A 14 21.93 22.14 64.01
N ASP A 15 21.99 20.95 64.61
CA ASP A 15 20.81 20.19 65.08
C ASP A 15 19.97 20.92 66.16
N GLU A 16 20.56 21.83 66.93
CA GLU A 16 19.85 22.60 67.98
C GLU A 16 19.22 23.91 67.46
N SER A 17 19.41 24.23 66.18
CA SER A 17 18.95 25.50 65.62
C SER A 17 17.44 25.57 65.40
N LEU A 18 16.73 24.43 65.34
CA LEU A 18 15.33 24.34 64.94
C LEU A 18 14.49 23.51 65.92
N VAL A 19 13.32 24.04 66.27
CA VAL A 19 12.34 23.37 67.12
C VAL A 19 11.03 23.19 66.33
N VAL A 20 10.57 21.94 66.18
CA VAL A 20 9.31 21.64 65.49
C VAL A 20 8.12 21.94 66.42
N ARG A 21 7.20 22.80 65.96
CA ARG A 21 5.93 23.11 66.64
C ARG A 21 4.80 22.20 66.19
N GLY A 22 4.83 21.80 64.94
CA GLY A 22 3.84 20.92 64.32
C GLY A 22 4.12 20.75 62.84
N PHE A 23 3.40 19.83 62.23
CA PHE A 23 3.42 19.65 60.79
C PHE A 23 2.08 19.14 60.30
N GLU A 24 1.79 19.45 59.06
CA GLU A 24 0.69 18.85 58.32
C GLU A 24 1.23 18.43 56.96
N GLY A 25 0.91 17.23 56.53
CA GLY A 25 1.36 16.76 55.22
C GLY A 25 0.38 15.82 54.57
N GLN A 26 0.47 15.72 53.26
CA GLN A 26 -0.21 14.70 52.48
C GLN A 26 0.83 13.85 51.78
N GLU A 27 0.59 12.55 51.77
CA GLU A 27 1.22 11.59 50.90
C GLU A 27 0.17 10.97 49.96
N SER A 28 0.62 10.58 48.77
CA SER A 28 -0.19 9.96 47.73
C SER A 28 0.62 8.93 46.96
N LEU A 29 -0.06 7.90 46.46
CA LEU A 29 0.51 7.07 45.41
C LEU A 29 0.59 7.94 44.15
N SER A 30 1.79 8.13 43.61
CA SER A 30 2.04 9.08 42.52
C SER A 30 1.56 10.51 42.84
N ASP A 31 0.95 11.22 41.88
CA ASP A 31 0.53 12.61 42.05
C ASP A 31 -0.88 12.76 42.66
N SER A 32 -1.06 13.82 43.44
CA SER A 32 -2.34 14.28 43.97
C SER A 32 -2.36 15.81 44.12
N VAL A 33 -3.42 16.33 44.75
CA VAL A 33 -3.55 17.75 45.07
C VAL A 33 -3.83 17.89 46.57
N TRP A 34 -3.04 18.73 47.24
CA TRP A 34 -3.20 19.08 48.65
C TRP A 34 -3.31 20.59 48.80
N ARG A 35 -4.42 21.09 49.36
CA ARG A 35 -4.67 22.54 49.56
C ARG A 35 -4.47 23.40 48.30
N SER A 36 -4.91 22.88 47.16
CA SER A 36 -4.72 23.49 45.83
C SER A 36 -3.28 23.52 45.31
N GLU A 37 -2.33 22.92 46.03
CA GLU A 37 -0.95 22.73 45.61
C GLU A 37 -0.73 21.29 45.13
N PRO A 38 0.16 21.07 44.15
CA PRO A 38 0.45 19.72 43.66
C PRO A 38 1.27 18.93 44.69
N CYS A 39 0.94 17.65 44.87
CA CYS A 39 1.66 16.71 45.72
C CYS A 39 2.21 15.59 44.84
N TYR A 40 3.52 15.40 44.80
CA TYR A 40 4.18 14.44 43.90
C TYR A 40 4.74 13.24 44.68
N GLY A 41 3.85 12.57 45.41
CA GLY A 41 4.18 11.52 46.35
C GLY A 41 4.04 11.98 47.79
N PHE A 42 4.66 13.11 48.16
CA PHE A 42 4.41 13.76 49.45
C PHE A 42 4.61 15.28 49.41
N ARG A 43 3.94 15.99 50.32
CA ARG A 43 4.14 17.42 50.59
C ARG A 43 3.82 17.69 52.06
N TYR A 44 4.79 18.21 52.81
CA TYR A 44 4.65 18.55 54.22
C TYR A 44 4.89 20.03 54.45
N GLN A 45 3.98 20.68 55.16
CA GLN A 45 4.20 21.98 55.77
C GLN A 45 4.68 21.75 57.21
N VAL A 46 5.88 22.22 57.54
CA VAL A 46 6.48 22.06 58.87
C VAL A 46 6.63 23.42 59.52
N ASP A 47 6.00 23.60 60.68
CA ASP A 47 6.07 24.82 61.46
C ASP A 47 7.18 24.73 62.50
N LEU A 48 8.04 25.75 62.48
CA LEU A 48 9.31 25.78 63.19
C LEU A 48 9.40 27.03 64.08
N ALA A 49 10.21 26.90 65.13
CA ALA A 49 10.70 28.01 65.92
C ALA A 49 12.23 27.91 66.07
N SER A 50 12.91 29.04 66.01
CA SER A 50 14.35 29.12 66.23
C SER A 50 14.68 30.33 67.10
N ALA A 51 15.70 30.22 67.95
CA ALA A 51 16.29 31.38 68.62
C ALA A 51 17.02 32.31 67.63
N LEU A 52 17.39 31.80 66.45
CA LEU A 52 18.08 32.55 65.41
C LEU A 52 17.08 33.28 64.51
N SER A 53 17.17 34.61 64.48
CA SER A 53 16.33 35.46 63.62
C SER A 53 16.91 35.73 62.24
N ASN A 54 18.13 35.25 61.97
CA ASN A 54 18.90 35.52 60.75
C ASN A 54 19.00 34.30 59.81
N LEU A 55 18.17 33.27 59.99
CA LEU A 55 18.10 32.14 59.06
C LEU A 55 17.61 32.62 57.70
N THR A 56 18.30 32.22 56.63
CA THR A 56 18.07 32.72 55.26
C THR A 56 17.61 31.61 54.32
N ALA A 57 16.98 31.98 53.21
CA ALA A 57 16.54 31.01 52.20
C ALA A 57 17.69 30.20 51.58
N GLU A 58 18.91 30.76 51.50
CA GLU A 58 20.12 30.08 50.98
C GLU A 58 20.48 28.84 51.79
N GLN A 59 20.20 28.84 53.10
CA GLN A 59 20.49 27.72 53.99
C GLN A 59 19.42 26.62 53.95
N PHE A 60 18.27 26.87 53.34
CA PHE A 60 17.12 25.95 53.37
C PHE A 60 16.70 25.50 51.98
N VAL A 61 16.38 26.44 51.09
CA VAL A 61 15.75 26.13 49.80
C VAL A 61 16.68 25.25 48.96
N ASP A 62 16.12 24.17 48.42
CA ASP A 62 16.81 23.12 47.67
C ASP A 62 17.82 22.26 48.47
N GLN A 63 17.92 22.47 49.80
CA GLN A 63 18.66 21.58 50.70
C GLN A 63 17.81 20.39 51.15
N THR A 64 18.47 19.29 51.48
CA THR A 64 17.81 18.11 52.04
C THR A 64 17.36 18.39 53.47
N ALA A 65 16.19 17.87 53.84
CA ALA A 65 15.69 17.93 55.20
C ALA A 65 15.01 16.62 55.62
N HIS A 66 15.12 16.33 56.91
CA HIS A 66 14.72 15.07 57.54
C HIS A 66 13.76 15.35 58.70
N LEU A 67 12.48 15.08 58.51
CA LEU A 67 11.47 15.13 59.57
C LEU A 67 11.39 13.78 60.26
N THR A 68 11.74 13.72 61.55
CA THR A 68 11.77 12.50 62.35
C THR A 68 10.66 12.50 63.40
N ILE A 69 9.93 11.39 63.48
CA ILE A 69 8.92 11.12 64.51
C ILE A 69 9.49 10.11 65.50
N LEU A 70 9.55 10.50 66.78
CA LEU A 70 10.00 9.68 67.89
C LEU A 70 8.81 9.28 68.77
N ARG A 71 8.77 8.02 69.21
CA ARG A 71 7.86 7.52 70.25
C ARG A 71 8.71 6.82 71.31
N ASP A 72 8.64 7.31 72.55
CA ASP A 72 9.43 6.79 73.68
C ASP A 72 10.95 6.78 73.42
N GLY A 73 11.44 7.83 72.76
CA GLY A 73 12.86 7.99 72.41
C GLY A 73 13.35 7.12 71.23
N LYS A 74 12.47 6.33 70.60
CA LYS A 74 12.80 5.53 69.41
C LYS A 74 12.21 6.17 68.16
N VAL A 75 12.97 6.15 67.07
CA VAL A 75 12.50 6.56 65.75
C VAL A 75 11.42 5.58 65.28
N VAL A 76 10.22 6.11 65.05
CA VAL A 76 9.08 5.34 64.52
C VAL A 76 8.79 5.69 63.07
N GLN A 77 9.18 6.87 62.61
CA GLN A 77 9.09 7.25 61.20
C GLN A 77 10.10 8.37 60.87
N GLN A 78 10.56 8.38 59.62
CA GLN A 78 11.34 9.48 59.05
C GLN A 78 10.78 9.86 57.67
N ILE A 79 10.74 11.16 57.38
CA ILE A 79 10.34 11.70 56.09
C ILE A 79 11.52 12.53 55.57
N ASN A 80 12.10 12.07 54.48
CA ASN A 80 13.29 12.67 53.86
C ASN A 80 12.88 13.31 52.54
N GLY A 81 13.27 14.56 52.32
CA GLY A 81 12.96 15.29 51.10
C GLY A 81 13.85 16.52 50.94
N ILE A 82 13.46 17.41 50.04
CA ILE A 82 14.10 18.71 49.83
C ILE A 82 13.17 19.84 50.24
N VAL A 83 13.72 20.96 50.67
CA VAL A 83 12.92 22.13 51.02
C VAL A 83 12.56 22.91 49.77
N ARG A 84 11.28 22.94 49.42
CA ARG A 84 10.73 23.68 48.28
C ARG A 84 10.66 25.19 48.54
N GLN A 85 10.29 25.55 49.76
CA GLN A 85 9.98 26.91 50.15
C GLN A 85 10.28 27.10 51.64
N LEU A 86 10.80 28.27 51.98
CA LEU A 86 10.94 28.76 53.35
C LEU A 86 10.14 30.06 53.49
N SER A 87 9.35 30.15 54.56
CA SER A 87 8.63 31.35 54.97
C SER A 87 9.12 31.77 56.35
N LYS A 88 9.51 33.04 56.49
CA LYS A 88 9.84 33.65 57.78
C LYS A 88 8.62 34.41 58.27
N GLY A 89 8.11 34.03 59.44
CA GLY A 89 6.98 34.68 60.10
C GLY A 89 7.43 35.72 61.14
N ASP A 90 6.55 35.97 62.11
CA ASP A 90 6.80 36.93 63.18
C ASP A 90 7.99 36.53 64.05
N THR A 91 8.70 37.56 64.53
CA THR A 91 9.74 37.43 65.55
C THR A 91 9.13 37.74 66.91
N GLY A 92 8.96 36.71 67.75
CA GLY A 92 8.47 36.84 69.12
C GLY A 92 9.56 37.28 70.10
N HIS A 93 9.29 37.15 71.41
CA HIS A 93 10.23 37.58 72.45
C HIS A 93 11.49 36.72 72.55
N ARG A 94 11.39 35.40 72.34
CA ARG A 94 12.54 34.47 72.37
C ARG A 94 12.80 33.72 71.09
N HIS A 95 11.79 33.58 70.22
CA HIS A 95 11.89 32.79 69.01
C HIS A 95 11.39 33.55 67.79
N THR A 96 12.03 33.32 66.66
CA THR A 96 11.51 33.65 65.33
C THR A 96 10.79 32.43 64.78
N PHE A 97 9.60 32.64 64.23
CA PHE A 97 8.83 31.56 63.62
C PHE A 97 9.18 31.41 62.14
N TYR A 98 9.39 30.16 61.73
CA TYR A 98 9.60 29.80 60.33
C TYR A 98 8.59 28.72 59.96
N SER A 99 8.30 28.60 58.68
CA SER A 99 7.53 27.49 58.13
C SER A 99 8.19 27.06 56.83
N LEU A 100 8.40 25.77 56.64
CA LEU A 100 8.98 25.24 55.41
C LEU A 100 8.07 24.24 54.74
N THR A 101 8.23 24.09 53.43
CA THR A 101 7.53 23.10 52.63
C THR A 101 8.53 22.03 52.20
N LEU A 102 8.38 20.82 52.72
CA LEU A 102 9.18 19.64 52.42
C LEU A 102 8.50 18.81 51.32
N VAL A 103 9.24 18.52 50.24
CA VAL A 103 8.75 17.80 49.05
C VAL A 103 9.79 16.77 48.58
N PRO A 104 9.45 15.78 47.75
CA PRO A 104 10.44 14.87 47.18
C PRO A 104 11.34 15.58 46.18
N ALA A 105 12.56 15.05 46.02
CA ALA A 105 13.50 15.56 45.01
C ALA A 105 12.93 15.51 43.58
N LEU A 106 11.99 14.58 43.33
CA LEU A 106 11.21 14.46 42.09
C LEU A 106 10.58 15.79 41.63
N GLU A 107 10.20 16.68 42.56
CA GLU A 107 9.57 17.96 42.23
C GLU A 107 10.50 18.90 41.43
N ARG A 108 11.83 18.68 41.43
CA ARG A 108 12.77 19.42 40.56
C ARG A 108 12.42 19.31 39.07
N LEU A 109 11.87 18.17 38.64
CA LEU A 109 11.41 17.95 37.27
C LEU A 109 10.25 18.88 36.86
N SER A 110 9.53 19.47 37.82
CA SER A 110 8.47 20.46 37.54
C SER A 110 9.03 21.81 37.06
N LEU A 111 10.31 22.07 37.31
CA LEU A 111 10.95 23.35 37.03
C LEU A 111 11.59 23.44 35.64
N ARG A 112 11.79 22.29 34.96
CA ARG A 112 12.37 22.23 33.61
C ARG A 112 11.32 21.82 32.59
N SER A 113 11.25 22.55 31.48
CA SER A 113 10.43 22.23 30.31
C SER A 113 11.29 22.07 29.06
N ASN A 114 10.90 21.13 28.19
CA ASN A 114 11.71 20.75 27.04
C ASN A 114 10.87 20.28 25.84
N SER A 115 11.53 20.25 24.68
CA SER A 115 11.07 19.55 23.48
C SER A 115 12.22 18.67 22.97
N ARG A 116 12.05 17.35 23.01
CA ARG A 116 13.08 16.38 22.62
C ARG A 116 12.51 15.01 22.27
N ILE A 117 13.33 14.21 21.62
CA ILE A 117 12.95 12.91 21.07
C ILE A 117 13.74 11.81 21.78
N PHE A 118 13.04 10.76 22.20
CA PHE A 118 13.59 9.49 22.65
C PHE A 118 13.27 8.41 21.61
N GLN A 119 14.28 7.61 21.25
CA GLN A 119 14.17 6.57 20.23
C GLN A 119 14.77 5.28 20.72
N GLN A 120 14.11 4.17 20.39
CA GLN A 120 14.56 2.83 20.74
C GLN A 120 14.86 2.71 22.25
N GLN A 121 13.96 3.23 23.07
CA GLN A 121 14.07 3.18 24.53
C GLN A 121 12.74 2.76 25.15
N THR A 122 12.82 2.00 26.23
CA THR A 122 11.70 1.64 27.08
C THR A 122 11.34 2.82 28.00
N VAL A 123 10.12 2.85 28.52
CA VAL A 123 9.70 3.91 29.45
C VAL A 123 10.57 3.97 30.72
N PRO A 124 10.96 2.86 31.37
CA PRO A 124 11.89 2.91 32.50
C PRO A 124 13.25 3.55 32.18
N GLU A 125 13.80 3.31 30.98
CA GLU A 125 15.04 3.94 30.53
C GLU A 125 14.86 5.46 30.34
N ILE A 126 13.75 5.88 29.72
CA ILE A 126 13.42 7.31 29.55
C ILE A 126 13.27 8.00 30.92
N ILE A 127 12.52 7.39 31.85
CA ILE A 127 12.35 7.91 33.21
C ILE A 127 13.70 8.01 33.93
N SER A 128 14.56 7.00 33.79
CA SER A 128 15.92 7.02 34.37
C SER A 128 16.73 8.21 33.88
N ILE A 129 16.71 8.50 32.57
CA ILE A 129 17.38 9.67 31.99
C ILE A 129 16.87 10.97 32.62
N LEU A 130 15.53 11.12 32.75
CA LEU A 130 14.92 12.31 33.35
C LEU A 130 15.39 12.53 34.79
N LEU A 131 15.39 11.46 35.60
CA LEU A 131 15.78 11.50 37.02
C LEU A 131 17.27 11.83 37.19
N GLN A 132 18.14 11.16 36.43
CA GLN A 132 19.59 11.34 36.50
C GLN A 132 20.01 12.75 36.07
N GLU A 133 19.36 13.34 35.07
CA GLU A 133 19.61 14.72 34.64
C GLU A 133 19.30 15.76 35.73
N MET A 134 18.53 15.40 36.77
CA MET A 134 18.23 16.23 37.95
C MET A 134 18.94 15.78 39.22
N GLY A 135 19.93 14.87 39.10
CA GLY A 135 20.70 14.36 40.24
C GLY A 135 19.87 13.48 41.19
N ILE A 136 18.82 12.83 40.70
CA ILE A 136 18.02 11.86 41.47
C ILE A 136 18.55 10.46 41.15
N GLU A 137 19.34 9.89 42.07
CA GLU A 137 20.01 8.59 41.89
C GLU A 137 19.30 7.44 42.62
N ASP A 138 18.63 7.72 43.75
CA ASP A 138 17.90 6.72 44.53
C ASP A 138 16.51 6.46 43.94
N TYR A 139 16.46 5.64 42.88
CA TYR A 139 15.20 5.14 42.32
C TYR A 139 15.30 3.66 41.93
N ALA A 140 14.15 2.97 41.92
CA ALA A 140 14.07 1.56 41.58
C ALA A 140 12.81 1.24 40.77
N PHE A 141 12.89 0.21 39.92
CA PHE A 141 11.76 -0.32 39.16
C PHE A 141 11.50 -1.76 39.60
N ALA A 142 10.32 -2.02 40.17
CA ALA A 142 9.84 -3.35 40.52
C ALA A 142 8.60 -3.68 39.68
N LEU A 143 8.85 -4.15 38.45
CA LEU A 143 7.83 -4.35 37.41
C LEU A 143 7.59 -5.84 37.16
N LYS A 144 6.33 -6.25 36.96
CA LYS A 144 5.97 -7.60 36.52
C LYS A 144 5.89 -7.72 35.01
N ARG A 145 5.46 -6.65 34.33
CA ARG A 145 5.39 -6.56 32.87
C ARG A 145 6.67 -5.96 32.33
N GLU A 146 7.19 -6.56 31.26
CA GLU A 146 8.24 -5.95 30.44
C GLU A 146 7.64 -4.82 29.59
N CYS A 147 8.14 -3.60 29.78
CA CYS A 147 7.77 -2.45 28.96
C CYS A 147 8.40 -2.56 27.57
N ALA A 148 7.57 -2.47 26.52
CA ALA A 148 8.05 -2.51 25.15
C ALA A 148 8.93 -1.29 24.82
N GLN A 149 9.97 -1.52 24.02
CA GLN A 149 10.80 -0.46 23.48
C GLN A 149 9.99 0.43 22.52
N ARG A 150 10.03 1.74 22.73
CA ARG A 150 9.33 2.71 21.87
C ARG A 150 10.24 3.10 20.70
N GLU A 151 9.77 2.88 19.47
CA GLU A 151 10.48 3.32 18.26
C GLU A 151 10.68 4.84 18.27
N PHE A 152 9.67 5.59 18.74
CA PHE A 152 9.65 7.05 18.75
C PHE A 152 8.74 7.56 19.87
N CYS A 153 9.29 8.38 20.77
CA CYS A 153 8.55 9.02 21.85
C CYS A 153 9.06 10.45 22.05
N VAL A 154 8.16 11.42 22.00
CA VAL A 154 8.49 12.85 22.03
C VAL A 154 7.96 13.45 23.33
N GLN A 155 8.86 14.17 24.00
CA GLN A 155 8.50 15.19 24.99
C GLN A 155 8.31 16.49 24.21
N TYR A 156 7.13 17.11 24.25
CA TYR A 156 6.84 18.29 23.44
C TYR A 156 6.18 19.39 24.27
N ARG A 157 6.92 20.49 24.50
CA ARG A 157 6.45 21.70 25.22
C ARG A 157 5.78 21.41 26.57
N GLU A 158 6.28 20.40 27.28
CA GLU A 158 5.80 19.99 28.60
C GLU A 158 6.97 19.99 29.59
N THR A 159 6.68 20.00 30.90
CA THR A 159 7.74 19.82 31.92
C THR A 159 8.23 18.38 31.93
N ASP A 160 9.44 18.14 32.44
CA ASP A 160 9.94 16.77 32.59
C ASP A 160 9.03 15.93 33.49
N LEU A 161 8.45 16.56 34.52
CA LEU A 161 7.53 15.88 35.44
C LEU A 161 6.21 15.51 34.76
N GLN A 162 5.64 16.41 33.96
CA GLN A 162 4.43 16.12 33.17
C GLN A 162 4.70 14.99 32.17
N PHE A 163 5.85 15.01 31.52
CA PHE A 163 6.27 13.95 30.61
C PHE A 163 6.40 12.61 31.33
N LEU A 164 7.07 12.59 32.49
CA LEU A 164 7.23 11.41 33.34
C LEU A 164 5.88 10.84 33.77
N HIS A 165 4.96 11.66 34.29
CA HIS A 165 3.63 11.21 34.71
C HIS A 165 2.84 10.63 33.55
N ARG A 166 2.90 11.28 32.38
CA ARG A 166 2.21 10.83 31.18
C ARG A 166 2.69 9.44 30.74
N ILE A 167 3.99 9.25 30.56
CA ILE A 167 4.53 7.97 30.09
C ILE A 167 4.44 6.87 31.15
N ALA A 168 4.54 7.22 32.44
CA ALA A 168 4.31 6.29 33.53
C ALA A 168 2.85 5.80 33.53
N ALA A 169 1.88 6.70 33.45
CA ALA A 169 0.47 6.34 33.42
C ALA A 169 0.08 5.52 32.17
N GLU A 170 0.68 5.80 31.00
CA GLU A 170 0.49 5.00 29.78
C GLU A 170 0.91 3.53 29.99
N GLU A 171 2.03 3.28 30.66
CA GLU A 171 2.52 1.92 30.97
C GLU A 171 1.90 1.33 32.26
N GLY A 172 1.02 2.08 32.93
CA GLY A 172 0.38 1.68 34.18
C GLY A 172 1.29 1.75 35.40
N LEU A 173 2.43 2.44 35.29
CA LEU A 173 3.36 2.63 36.38
C LEU A 173 2.82 3.63 37.40
N VAL A 174 3.04 3.31 38.66
CA VAL A 174 2.82 4.19 39.82
C VAL A 174 4.10 4.27 40.62
N TYR A 175 4.34 5.39 41.29
CA TYR A 175 5.48 5.52 42.19
C TYR A 175 5.06 5.77 43.64
N SER A 176 5.89 5.29 44.56
CA SER A 176 5.84 5.56 46.00
C SER A 176 7.25 5.92 46.50
N HIS A 177 7.34 6.48 47.70
CA HIS A 177 8.61 6.88 48.30
C HIS A 177 8.93 5.98 49.49
N LEU A 178 10.09 5.33 49.46
CA LEU A 178 10.60 4.53 50.57
C LEU A 178 11.55 5.39 51.39
N HIS A 179 11.17 5.70 52.63
CA HIS A 179 12.03 6.46 53.52
C HIS A 179 12.94 5.51 54.32
N GLU A 180 14.24 5.68 54.13
CA GLU A 180 15.30 4.99 54.87
C GLU A 180 16.06 6.00 55.76
N ALA A 181 17.04 5.55 56.52
CA ALA A 181 17.86 6.47 57.32
C ALA A 181 18.55 7.51 56.39
N GLN A 182 18.19 8.78 56.55
CA GLN A 182 18.73 9.94 55.81
C GLN A 182 18.52 9.97 54.28
N LYS A 183 17.69 9.09 53.69
CA LYS A 183 17.38 9.16 52.25
C LYS A 183 15.97 8.67 51.90
N HIS A 184 15.49 9.05 50.73
CA HIS A 184 14.24 8.50 50.18
C HIS A 184 14.49 7.90 48.80
N THR A 185 13.97 6.69 48.57
CA THR A 185 14.07 5.99 47.29
C THR A 185 12.74 6.05 46.56
N LEU A 186 12.76 6.52 45.31
CA LEU A 186 11.59 6.55 44.45
C LEU A 186 11.35 5.17 43.82
N LEU A 187 10.32 4.46 44.26
CA LEU A 187 9.98 3.11 43.78
C LEU A 187 8.87 3.16 42.74
N PHE A 188 9.15 2.78 41.50
CA PHE A 188 8.15 2.56 40.45
C PHE A 188 7.68 1.11 40.43
N THR A 189 6.37 0.91 40.35
CA THR A 189 5.73 -0.43 40.30
C THR A 189 4.57 -0.45 39.30
N ASP A 190 4.25 -1.62 38.77
CA ASP A 190 3.05 -1.89 37.95
C ASP A 190 2.07 -2.87 38.64
N SER A 191 2.34 -3.27 39.88
CA SER A 191 1.56 -4.27 40.62
C SER A 191 1.63 -4.00 42.11
N THR A 192 0.52 -4.22 42.81
CA THR A 192 0.44 -4.07 44.27
C THR A 192 1.29 -5.07 45.03
N ASP A 193 1.62 -6.21 44.43
CA ASP A 193 2.44 -7.23 45.09
C ASP A 193 3.87 -6.75 45.39
N ASN A 194 4.35 -5.79 44.59
CA ASN A 194 5.69 -5.21 44.71
C ASN A 194 5.72 -4.01 45.67
N GLN A 195 4.57 -3.62 46.24
CA GLN A 195 4.49 -2.54 47.22
C GLN A 195 4.92 -3.03 48.62
N PRO A 196 5.59 -2.18 49.42
CA PRO A 196 6.03 -2.52 50.77
C PRO A 196 4.85 -2.95 51.63
N LYS A 197 5.06 -3.93 52.52
CA LYS A 197 4.04 -4.42 53.45
C LYS A 197 4.55 -4.31 54.89
N LEU A 198 3.72 -3.80 55.80
CA LEU A 198 4.02 -3.81 57.23
C LEU A 198 4.12 -5.26 57.74
N ALA A 199 5.17 -5.53 58.50
CA ALA A 199 5.46 -6.87 59.03
C ALA A 199 4.46 -7.32 60.10
N LYS A 200 3.82 -6.37 60.80
CA LYS A 200 2.84 -6.65 61.85
C LYS A 200 1.47 -6.12 61.43
N PRO A 201 0.38 -6.85 61.73
CA PRO A 201 -0.97 -6.33 61.55
C PRO A 201 -1.23 -5.09 62.41
N VAL A 202 -2.12 -4.21 61.94
CA VAL A 202 -2.56 -3.02 62.67
C VAL A 202 -3.93 -3.32 63.31
N PRO A 203 -4.05 -3.21 64.64
CA PRO A 203 -5.32 -3.46 65.31
C PRO A 203 -6.34 -2.34 65.04
N TYR A 204 -7.61 -2.71 64.95
CA TYR A 204 -8.74 -1.79 64.97
C TYR A 204 -9.24 -1.62 66.41
N ASN A 205 -9.46 -0.38 66.84
CA ASN A 205 -9.98 -0.09 68.18
C ASN A 205 -10.99 1.07 68.15
N ALA A 206 -12.27 0.72 68.25
CA ALA A 206 -13.39 1.67 68.30
C ALA A 206 -13.72 2.17 69.72
N LEU A 207 -13.02 1.73 70.77
CA LEU A 207 -13.33 2.11 72.15
C LEU A 207 -12.86 3.53 72.46
N ALA A 208 -13.81 4.42 72.78
CA ALA A 208 -13.52 5.73 73.34
C ALA A 208 -13.04 5.58 74.80
N GLY A 209 -11.72 5.67 75.03
CA GLY A 209 -11.15 5.86 76.38
C GLY A 209 -10.23 4.76 76.93
N GLY A 210 -9.83 3.76 76.14
CA GLY A 210 -8.80 2.79 76.54
C GLY A 210 -7.39 3.24 76.13
N GLN A 211 -6.41 3.20 77.04
CA GLN A 211 -5.00 3.33 76.67
C GLN A 211 -4.56 2.08 75.90
N PHE A 212 -4.43 2.20 74.58
CA PHE A 212 -3.84 1.17 73.75
C PHE A 212 -2.33 1.39 73.66
N ASN A 213 -1.54 0.36 73.94
CA ASN A 213 -0.06 0.46 73.95
C ASN A 213 0.56 0.37 72.55
N LEU A 214 -0.22 0.03 71.53
CA LEU A 214 0.18 -0.06 70.13
C LEU A 214 -0.58 0.99 69.31
N PRO A 215 -0.01 1.53 68.23
CA PRO A 215 -0.79 2.32 67.27
C PRO A 215 -1.92 1.48 66.66
N TYR A 216 -3.05 2.11 66.32
CA TYR A 216 -4.28 1.45 65.89
C TYR A 216 -5.06 2.28 64.86
N VAL A 217 -6.00 1.63 64.18
CA VAL A 217 -7.05 2.28 63.37
C VAL A 217 -8.27 2.48 64.26
N VAL A 218 -8.80 3.71 64.32
CA VAL A 218 -9.91 4.08 65.22
C VAL A 218 -11.27 4.21 64.52
N ASP A 219 -11.23 4.46 63.22
CA ASP A 219 -12.41 4.72 62.38
C ASP A 219 -12.13 4.17 60.99
N LEU A 220 -13.08 3.44 60.39
CA LEU A 220 -12.99 2.93 59.03
C LEU A 220 -14.38 2.94 58.38
N GLN A 221 -14.49 3.64 57.26
CA GLN A 221 -15.70 3.75 56.45
C GLN A 221 -15.43 3.19 55.05
N PHE A 222 -16.08 2.08 54.69
CA PHE A 222 -15.95 1.47 53.37
C PHE A 222 -17.08 1.91 52.42
N LYS A 223 -16.73 2.25 51.18
CA LYS A 223 -17.62 2.75 50.13
C LYS A 223 -17.43 1.97 48.83
N THR A 224 -18.55 1.55 48.25
CA THR A 224 -18.63 0.92 46.92
C THR A 224 -19.31 1.87 45.95
N THR A 225 -18.73 2.08 44.76
CA THR A 225 -19.26 3.00 43.74
C THR A 225 -19.34 2.28 42.38
N ALA A 226 -20.46 2.47 41.67
CA ALA A 226 -20.59 2.02 40.27
C ALA A 226 -19.63 2.81 39.37
N GLN A 227 -18.86 2.10 38.55
CA GLN A 227 -17.85 2.66 37.63
C GLN A 227 -17.97 2.02 36.25
N VAL A 228 -17.09 2.39 35.31
CA VAL A 228 -16.96 1.74 33.99
C VAL A 228 -16.88 0.22 34.16
N SER A 229 -17.64 -0.53 33.37
CA SER A 229 -17.71 -1.99 33.43
C SER A 229 -16.67 -2.65 32.52
N HIS A 230 -16.38 -2.07 31.36
CA HIS A 230 -15.41 -2.59 30.40
C HIS A 230 -14.85 -1.48 29.51
N THR A 231 -13.66 -1.73 28.97
CA THR A 231 -13.01 -0.87 27.97
C THR A 231 -12.98 -1.57 26.61
N GLU A 232 -13.11 -0.79 25.55
CA GLU A 232 -12.82 -1.21 24.18
C GLU A 232 -11.92 -0.15 23.51
N LEU A 233 -10.66 -0.50 23.28
CA LEU A 233 -9.69 0.39 22.62
C LEU A 233 -9.45 -0.10 21.19
N LYS A 234 -9.17 0.82 20.27
CA LYS A 234 -8.87 0.49 18.87
C LYS A 234 -7.73 1.32 18.29
N ASP A 235 -6.91 0.74 17.42
CA ASP A 235 -5.85 1.45 16.69
C ASP A 235 -5.74 0.95 15.23
N TYR A 236 -4.86 1.57 14.45
CA TYR A 236 -4.57 1.26 13.05
C TYR A 236 -3.07 1.11 12.83
N SER A 237 -2.65 0.12 12.04
CA SER A 237 -1.29 0.02 11.55
C SER A 237 -1.27 -0.09 10.03
N PHE A 238 -0.51 0.79 9.37
CA PHE A 238 -0.33 0.70 7.92
C PHE A 238 0.42 -0.57 7.49
N LYS A 239 1.15 -1.22 8.41
CA LYS A 239 1.80 -2.51 8.17
C LYS A 239 0.81 -3.69 8.20
N LYS A 240 -0.37 -3.52 8.80
CA LYS A 240 -1.45 -4.52 8.89
C LYS A 240 -2.82 -3.85 8.70
N PRO A 241 -3.11 -3.26 7.52
CA PRO A 241 -4.23 -2.32 7.34
C PRO A 241 -5.62 -2.95 7.48
N ALA A 242 -5.75 -4.25 7.19
CA ALA A 242 -7.01 -5.00 7.35
C ALA A 242 -7.27 -5.44 8.80
N TYR A 243 -6.25 -5.41 9.67
CA TYR A 243 -6.37 -5.86 11.05
C TYR A 243 -6.84 -4.70 11.93
N GLY A 244 -7.96 -4.91 12.63
CA GLY A 244 -8.65 -3.83 13.36
C GLY A 244 -8.02 -3.39 14.67
N PHE A 245 -7.06 -4.15 15.24
CA PHE A 245 -6.44 -3.91 16.54
C PHE A 245 -7.45 -3.53 17.64
N THR A 246 -8.61 -4.18 17.70
CA THR A 246 -9.60 -3.95 18.75
C THR A 246 -9.25 -4.80 19.98
N GLN A 247 -9.18 -4.18 21.15
CA GLN A 247 -8.90 -4.87 22.42
C GLN A 247 -9.95 -4.52 23.47
N ARG A 248 -10.65 -5.55 23.96
CA ARG A 248 -11.71 -5.44 24.96
C ARG A 248 -11.30 -6.06 26.28
N THR A 249 -11.57 -5.36 27.37
CA THR A 249 -11.26 -5.82 28.73
C THR A 249 -12.45 -5.61 29.67
N GLN A 250 -12.85 -6.67 30.38
CA GLN A 250 -13.97 -6.66 31.32
C GLN A 250 -13.49 -6.46 32.76
N GLY A 251 -14.23 -5.65 33.53
CA GLY A 251 -13.94 -5.39 34.94
C GLY A 251 -14.27 -6.59 35.84
N LYS A 252 -13.48 -6.76 36.89
CA LYS A 252 -13.74 -7.70 37.99
C LYS A 252 -14.52 -7.02 39.12
N ASP A 253 -15.10 -7.84 40.01
CA ASP A 253 -15.83 -7.38 41.20
C ASP A 253 -16.94 -6.35 40.88
N ILE A 254 -17.76 -6.64 39.86
CA ILE A 254 -18.80 -5.71 39.34
C ILE A 254 -20.24 -6.14 39.66
N ALA A 255 -20.45 -7.11 40.56
CA ALA A 255 -21.78 -7.68 40.82
C ALA A 255 -22.82 -6.66 41.34
N TYR A 256 -22.36 -5.52 41.87
CA TYR A 256 -23.21 -4.43 42.38
C TYR A 256 -23.63 -3.42 41.30
N GLN A 257 -23.26 -3.62 40.03
CA GLN A 257 -23.56 -2.70 38.92
C GLN A 257 -23.93 -3.44 37.63
N GLN A 258 -24.45 -2.69 36.64
CA GLN A 258 -24.71 -3.23 35.31
C GLN A 258 -23.40 -3.51 34.54
N PRO A 259 -23.36 -4.55 33.69
CA PRO A 259 -22.14 -4.96 32.99
C PRO A 259 -21.86 -4.15 31.71
N ASN A 260 -22.71 -3.20 31.31
CA ASN A 260 -22.67 -2.53 29.99
C ASN A 260 -22.28 -1.04 30.01
N TYR A 261 -21.70 -0.52 31.10
CA TYR A 261 -21.10 0.81 31.13
C TYR A 261 -19.75 0.82 30.40
N GLU A 262 -19.79 0.92 29.08
CA GLU A 262 -18.63 0.89 28.18
C GLU A 262 -17.81 2.19 28.22
N HIS A 263 -16.49 2.04 28.13
CA HIS A 263 -15.56 3.10 27.76
C HIS A 263 -14.85 2.74 26.44
N PHE A 264 -15.18 3.44 25.37
CA PHE A 264 -14.54 3.29 24.06
C PHE A 264 -13.58 4.45 23.77
N ASP A 265 -12.40 4.16 23.20
CA ASP A 265 -11.45 5.18 22.77
C ASP A 265 -10.58 4.72 21.57
N ALA A 266 -10.19 5.69 20.72
CA ALA A 266 -9.31 5.49 19.57
C ALA A 266 -8.58 6.81 19.23
N PRO A 267 -7.24 6.78 18.99
CA PRO A 267 -6.38 5.61 18.87
C PRO A 267 -5.91 5.05 20.23
N GLY A 268 -5.81 3.71 20.33
CA GLY A 268 -5.37 2.99 21.52
C GLY A 268 -3.85 3.00 21.79
N ARG A 269 -3.03 3.46 20.83
CA ARG A 269 -1.56 3.64 20.90
C ARG A 269 -0.74 2.35 21.00
N TYR A 270 -1.19 1.29 20.35
CA TYR A 270 -0.46 0.02 20.25
C TYR A 270 -0.49 -0.52 18.81
N LYS A 271 0.51 -1.34 18.46
CA LYS A 271 0.63 -1.95 17.11
C LYS A 271 0.72 -3.48 17.16
N ASP A 272 0.44 -4.06 18.33
CA ASP A 272 0.40 -5.49 18.61
C ASP A 272 -0.61 -5.77 19.74
N ASP A 273 -1.08 -7.02 19.81
CA ASP A 273 -2.14 -7.42 20.75
C ASP A 273 -1.65 -7.52 22.20
N ALA A 274 -0.36 -7.79 22.43
CA ALA A 274 0.16 -7.93 23.79
C ALA A 274 0.12 -6.59 24.52
N ASN A 275 0.65 -5.53 23.88
CA ASN A 275 0.55 -4.17 24.40
C ASN A 275 -0.89 -3.67 24.41
N GLY A 276 -1.69 -4.00 23.39
CA GLY A 276 -3.09 -3.58 23.35
C GLY A 276 -3.92 -4.13 24.50
N LYS A 277 -3.76 -5.42 24.85
CA LYS A 277 -4.40 -6.01 26.04
C LYS A 277 -3.95 -5.34 27.34
N ALA A 278 -2.66 -5.06 27.46
CA ALA A 278 -2.11 -4.40 28.64
C ALA A 278 -2.67 -2.98 28.80
N PHE A 279 -2.67 -2.16 27.74
CA PHE A 279 -3.19 -0.79 27.78
C PHE A 279 -4.70 -0.74 28.04
N SER A 280 -5.49 -1.64 27.45
CA SER A 280 -6.92 -1.75 27.75
C SER A 280 -7.17 -2.12 29.22
N GLN A 281 -6.37 -3.00 29.80
CA GLN A 281 -6.43 -3.37 31.22
C GLN A 281 -6.03 -2.20 32.13
N ILE A 282 -4.91 -1.54 31.87
CA ILE A 282 -4.43 -0.38 32.64
C ILE A 282 -5.47 0.75 32.63
N ARG A 283 -6.07 1.03 31.45
CA ARG A 283 -7.12 2.04 31.33
C ARG A 283 -8.34 1.69 32.18
N LEU A 284 -8.77 0.43 32.16
CA LEU A 284 -9.91 -0.03 32.96
C LEU A 284 -9.61 0.04 34.47
N GLU A 285 -8.42 -0.37 34.88
CA GLU A 285 -7.98 -0.30 36.28
C GLU A 285 -7.95 1.15 36.79
N TYR A 286 -7.47 2.10 35.98
CA TYR A 286 -7.58 3.53 36.30
C TYR A 286 -9.04 3.98 36.47
N LEU A 287 -9.91 3.68 35.51
CA LEU A 287 -11.32 4.08 35.55
C LEU A 287 -12.07 3.49 36.74
N ARG A 288 -11.57 2.38 37.30
CA ARG A 288 -12.14 1.68 38.45
C ARG A 288 -11.34 1.82 39.74
N ARG A 289 -10.29 2.64 39.78
CA ARG A 289 -9.35 2.70 40.92
C ARG A 289 -10.01 3.13 42.24
N ASP A 290 -11.11 3.87 42.17
CA ASP A 290 -11.89 4.37 43.31
C ASP A 290 -13.24 3.63 43.46
N ALA A 291 -13.42 2.47 42.80
CA ALA A 291 -14.67 1.71 42.86
C ALA A 291 -14.92 1.09 44.25
N LEU A 292 -13.86 0.71 44.96
CA LEU A 292 -13.87 0.13 46.30
C LEU A 292 -12.86 0.91 47.17
N LEU A 293 -13.37 1.84 47.97
CA LEU A 293 -12.54 2.79 48.73
C LEU A 293 -12.93 2.74 50.21
N ALA A 294 -11.94 2.76 51.10
CA ALA A 294 -12.15 2.98 52.53
C ALA A 294 -11.49 4.28 53.00
N ASP A 295 -12.21 5.11 53.74
CA ASP A 295 -11.65 6.23 54.49
C ASP A 295 -11.40 5.77 55.93
N ALA A 296 -10.19 5.96 56.46
CA ALA A 296 -9.82 5.51 57.80
C ALA A 296 -9.08 6.57 58.61
N LYS A 297 -9.11 6.48 59.94
CA LYS A 297 -8.31 7.32 60.86
C LYS A 297 -7.43 6.44 61.74
N SER A 298 -6.19 6.85 61.96
CA SER A 298 -5.23 6.07 62.76
C SER A 298 -4.22 6.99 63.47
N ASP A 299 -3.43 6.41 64.39
CA ASP A 299 -2.24 7.00 64.99
C ASP A 299 -0.94 6.24 64.61
N GLU A 300 -0.99 5.30 63.65
CA GLU A 300 0.15 4.52 63.16
C GLU A 300 1.02 5.34 62.17
N PRO A 301 2.25 5.75 62.53
CA PRO A 301 3.11 6.57 61.67
C PRO A 301 3.64 5.84 60.42
N LEU A 302 3.62 4.50 60.41
CA LEU A 302 4.12 3.70 59.29
C LEU A 302 3.11 3.51 58.15
N LEU A 303 1.86 3.96 58.32
CA LEU A 303 0.85 3.94 57.25
C LEU A 303 1.05 5.12 56.30
N LEU A 304 2.01 4.95 55.39
CA LEU A 304 2.39 5.85 54.31
C LEU A 304 1.73 5.48 52.99
N ALA A 305 1.68 6.40 52.03
CA ALA A 305 1.15 6.08 50.71
C ALA A 305 2.02 5.03 49.98
N GLY A 306 1.38 3.99 49.45
CA GLY A 306 2.06 2.82 48.88
C GLY A 306 2.29 1.68 49.87
N VAL A 307 2.05 1.86 51.17
CA VAL A 307 2.22 0.78 52.14
C VAL A 307 0.98 -0.11 52.21
N ARG A 308 1.22 -1.43 52.18
CA ARG A 308 0.23 -2.46 52.49
C ARG A 308 0.26 -2.84 53.95
N PHE A 309 -0.89 -3.15 54.53
CA PHE A 309 -0.99 -3.66 55.90
C PHE A 309 -2.19 -4.58 56.07
N ASP A 310 -2.10 -5.48 57.05
CA ASP A 310 -3.24 -6.32 57.45
C ASP A 310 -3.99 -5.62 58.58
N LEU A 311 -5.29 -5.39 58.42
CA LEU A 311 -6.16 -4.92 59.50
C LEU A 311 -6.68 -6.12 60.30
N GLN A 312 -6.68 -6.02 61.62
CA GLN A 312 -7.25 -7.03 62.52
C GLN A 312 -8.16 -6.41 63.58
N ASP A 313 -8.91 -7.24 64.30
CA ASP A 313 -9.78 -6.85 65.41
C ASP A 313 -10.98 -5.92 65.06
N HIS A 314 -11.28 -5.75 63.76
CA HIS A 314 -12.50 -5.08 63.33
C HIS A 314 -13.73 -5.99 63.55
N LEU A 315 -14.85 -5.42 63.99
CA LEU A 315 -16.08 -6.17 64.32
C LEU A 315 -16.72 -6.82 63.08
N ASP A 316 -16.64 -6.15 61.93
CA ASP A 316 -16.94 -6.75 60.62
C ASP A 316 -15.72 -7.52 60.10
N LEU A 317 -15.86 -8.84 60.00
CA LEU A 317 -14.81 -9.75 59.53
C LEU A 317 -14.36 -9.45 58.09
N ALA A 318 -15.21 -8.88 57.24
CA ALA A 318 -14.84 -8.53 55.87
C ALA A 318 -13.81 -7.39 55.80
N MET A 319 -13.71 -6.58 56.85
CA MET A 319 -12.73 -5.49 56.94
C MET A 319 -11.37 -5.98 57.47
N ASN A 320 -11.31 -7.14 58.13
CA ASN A 320 -10.09 -7.77 58.60
C ASN A 320 -9.33 -8.43 57.44
N ARG A 321 -8.67 -7.61 56.63
CA ARG A 321 -8.01 -8.01 55.39
C ARG A 321 -6.79 -7.14 55.13
N ASP A 322 -6.11 -7.42 54.01
CA ASP A 322 -5.03 -6.60 53.49
C ASP A 322 -5.56 -5.34 52.77
N TRP A 323 -5.02 -4.20 53.17
CA TRP A 323 -5.33 -2.89 52.62
C TRP A 323 -4.07 -2.24 52.06
N LEU A 324 -4.22 -1.48 50.97
CA LEU A 324 -3.20 -0.60 50.41
C LEU A 324 -3.58 0.85 50.70
N VAL A 325 -2.65 1.61 51.29
CA VAL A 325 -2.80 3.05 51.48
C VAL A 325 -2.53 3.75 50.16
N VAL A 326 -3.53 4.41 49.57
CA VAL A 326 -3.36 5.20 48.32
C VAL A 326 -3.13 6.68 48.60
N GLN A 327 -3.54 7.17 49.77
CA GLN A 327 -3.32 8.53 50.23
C GLN A 327 -3.29 8.55 51.76
N ALA A 328 -2.42 9.34 52.36
CA ALA A 328 -2.35 9.56 53.80
C ALA A 328 -2.22 11.06 54.09
N ASN A 329 -3.03 11.59 54.99
CA ASN A 329 -2.90 12.97 55.49
C ASN A 329 -2.43 12.90 56.93
N HIS A 330 -1.24 13.43 57.21
CA HIS A 330 -0.57 13.36 58.50
C HIS A 330 -0.70 14.70 59.24
N GLN A 331 -0.94 14.64 60.53
CA GLN A 331 -0.95 15.82 61.41
C GLN A 331 -0.18 15.54 62.69
N GLY A 332 0.84 16.35 62.97
CA GLY A 332 1.59 16.35 64.22
C GLY A 332 1.46 17.70 64.92
N ARG A 333 1.17 17.70 66.22
CA ARG A 333 1.19 18.92 67.05
C ARG A 333 2.10 18.72 68.26
N GLN A 334 3.00 19.66 68.50
CA GLN A 334 3.94 19.67 69.63
C GLN A 334 3.91 21.03 70.36
N PRO A 335 2.83 21.34 71.11
CA PRO A 335 2.68 22.64 71.78
C PRO A 335 3.75 22.89 72.86
N GLN A 336 4.26 21.82 73.48
CA GLN A 336 5.25 21.87 74.56
C GLN A 336 6.66 22.25 74.08
N ALA A 337 6.89 22.32 72.77
CA ALA A 337 8.22 22.59 72.21
C ALA A 337 8.74 24.00 72.58
N LEU A 338 7.84 24.96 72.84
CA LEU A 338 8.16 26.35 73.15
C LEU A 338 8.36 26.63 74.65
N GLN A 339 8.42 25.60 75.50
CA GLN A 339 8.60 25.70 76.95
C GLN A 339 7.67 26.76 77.61
N GLU A 340 8.20 27.92 77.99
CA GLU A 340 7.50 29.01 78.70
C GLU A 340 6.47 29.77 77.82
N GLU A 341 6.58 29.70 76.48
CA GLU A 341 5.63 30.31 75.52
C GLU A 341 4.66 29.27 74.89
N GLY A 342 4.71 28.01 75.34
CA GLY A 342 3.90 26.92 74.80
C GLY A 342 2.42 26.96 75.21
N GLY A 343 1.53 26.58 74.30
CA GLY A 343 0.12 26.35 74.62
C GLY A 343 -0.08 25.11 75.49
N SER A 344 -1.13 25.07 76.32
CA SER A 344 -1.48 23.89 77.10
C SER A 344 -1.91 22.73 76.18
N GLY A 345 -1.23 21.57 76.23
CA GLY A 345 -1.59 20.37 75.47
C GLY A 345 -0.50 19.29 75.46
N ALA A 346 -0.85 18.06 75.13
CA ALA A 346 0.11 16.97 74.91
C ALA A 346 0.61 16.95 73.44
N THR A 347 1.78 16.35 73.19
CA THR A 347 2.22 16.04 71.82
C THR A 347 1.32 14.96 71.23
N THR A 348 0.73 15.21 70.06
CA THR A 348 -0.21 14.30 69.40
C THR A 348 0.18 14.07 67.95
N TYR A 349 -0.02 12.84 67.48
CA TYR A 349 0.07 12.45 66.07
C TYR A 349 -1.22 11.73 65.67
N SER A 350 -1.73 12.03 64.49
CA SER A 350 -2.82 11.29 63.85
C SER A 350 -2.70 11.36 62.33
N ASN A 351 -3.30 10.39 61.64
CA ASN A 351 -3.44 10.41 60.20
C ASN A 351 -4.86 10.03 59.74
N GLN A 352 -5.18 10.48 58.53
CA GLN A 352 -6.40 10.14 57.80
C GLN A 352 -6.00 9.48 56.48
N LEU A 353 -6.49 8.27 56.25
CA LEU A 353 -6.04 7.38 55.19
C LEU A 353 -7.16 7.17 54.18
N LYS A 354 -6.79 7.06 52.91
CA LYS A 354 -7.61 6.44 51.88
C LYS A 354 -7.00 5.10 51.52
N LEU A 355 -7.82 4.07 51.59
CA LEU A 355 -7.44 2.68 51.45
C LEU A 355 -8.19 2.03 50.30
N ILE A 356 -7.55 1.09 49.63
CA ILE A 356 -8.21 0.13 48.74
C ILE A 356 -7.85 -1.30 49.16
N PRO A 357 -8.69 -2.31 48.89
CA PRO A 357 -8.29 -3.70 49.04
C PRO A 357 -6.99 -3.99 48.27
N ALA A 358 -6.00 -4.63 48.90
CA ALA A 358 -4.65 -4.71 48.32
C ALA A 358 -4.54 -5.61 47.07
N HIS A 359 -5.56 -6.43 46.76
CA HIS A 359 -5.64 -7.20 45.51
C HIS A 359 -6.02 -6.34 44.29
N ILE A 360 -6.50 -5.11 44.50
CA ILE A 360 -6.88 -4.19 43.42
C ILE A 360 -5.67 -3.35 43.06
N THR A 361 -5.31 -3.33 41.77
CA THR A 361 -4.21 -2.48 41.31
C THR A 361 -4.68 -1.06 41.07
N TRP A 362 -4.12 -0.12 41.84
CA TRP A 362 -4.35 1.30 41.64
C TRP A 362 -3.49 1.81 40.47
N ARG A 363 -4.05 2.68 39.63
CA ARG A 363 -3.34 3.28 38.49
C ARG A 363 -3.33 4.80 38.57
N ALA A 364 -2.18 5.37 38.21
CA ALA A 364 -1.99 6.81 38.06
C ALA A 364 -2.97 7.39 37.02
N ARG A 365 -3.23 8.69 37.11
CA ARG A 365 -4.14 9.37 36.18
C ARG A 365 -3.49 9.48 34.80
N PRO A 366 -4.10 8.97 33.71
CA PRO A 366 -3.64 9.25 32.37
C PRO A 366 -3.68 10.77 32.11
N CYS A 367 -2.53 11.35 31.77
CA CYS A 367 -2.44 12.74 31.37
C CYS A 367 -2.77 12.89 29.87
N ALA A 368 -3.45 13.97 29.52
CA ALA A 368 -3.63 14.31 28.11
C ALA A 368 -2.27 14.56 27.47
N LYS A 369 -2.05 13.99 26.30
CA LYS A 369 -0.79 14.18 25.56
C LYS A 369 -0.72 15.62 25.03
N PRO A 370 0.46 16.26 25.02
CA PRO A 370 0.61 17.53 24.32
C PRO A 370 0.24 17.34 22.85
N GLN A 371 -0.50 18.30 22.29
CA GLN A 371 -0.88 18.31 20.90
C GLN A 371 -0.05 19.32 20.12
N VAL A 372 0.27 18.98 18.87
CA VAL A 372 0.86 19.90 17.92
C VAL A 372 -0.27 20.63 17.19
N ASP A 373 -0.38 21.95 17.40
CA ASP A 373 -1.47 22.78 16.88
C ASP A 373 -1.55 22.82 15.34
N GLY A 374 -0.44 22.60 14.66
CA GLY A 374 -0.37 22.67 13.20
C GLY A 374 0.87 21.98 12.62
N PRO A 375 0.99 21.94 11.29
CA PRO A 375 2.17 21.37 10.65
C PRO A 375 3.43 22.18 10.97
N MET A 376 4.57 21.51 10.89
CA MET A 376 5.89 22.09 11.09
C MET A 376 6.79 21.87 9.88
N ILE A 377 7.79 22.72 9.74
CA ILE A 377 8.90 22.48 8.82
C ILE A 377 9.90 21.50 9.47
N ALA A 378 10.40 20.57 8.67
CA ALA A 378 11.53 19.72 9.01
C ALA A 378 12.45 19.53 7.80
N THR A 379 13.70 19.18 8.05
CA THR A 379 14.68 18.89 7.00
C THR A 379 14.84 17.39 6.88
N VAL A 380 14.83 16.86 5.65
CA VAL A 380 15.07 15.43 5.40
C VAL A 380 16.54 15.09 5.66
N VAL A 381 16.79 14.01 6.39
CA VAL A 381 18.14 13.60 6.82
C VAL A 381 18.40 12.13 6.51
N GLY A 382 19.67 11.78 6.35
CA GLY A 382 20.13 10.43 6.07
C GLY A 382 21.60 10.24 6.46
N PRO A 383 22.19 9.07 6.17
CA PRO A 383 23.60 8.81 6.38
C PRO A 383 24.47 9.81 5.59
N GLN A 384 25.70 10.05 6.08
CA GLN A 384 26.65 10.91 5.39
C GLN A 384 26.94 10.41 3.96
N GLY A 385 26.88 11.32 2.98
CA GLY A 385 27.11 11.02 1.57
C GLY A 385 25.90 10.43 0.84
N GLU A 386 24.81 10.10 1.55
CA GLU A 386 23.59 9.56 0.93
C GLU A 386 22.67 10.70 0.47
N GLU A 387 22.28 10.68 -0.81
CA GLU A 387 21.37 11.68 -1.37
C GLU A 387 19.90 11.28 -1.14
N ILE A 388 19.59 9.98 -1.17
CA ILE A 388 18.22 9.45 -1.06
C ILE A 388 18.20 8.35 0.00
N TYR A 389 17.64 8.66 1.17
CA TYR A 389 17.54 7.69 2.25
C TYR A 389 16.08 7.35 2.57
N CYS A 390 15.60 6.22 2.03
CA CYS A 390 14.24 5.74 2.25
C CYS A 390 14.16 4.24 2.53
N ASP A 391 13.05 3.79 3.12
CA ASP A 391 12.76 2.37 3.33
C ASP A 391 11.81 1.79 2.25
N ASN A 392 11.45 0.50 2.40
CA ASN A 392 10.56 -0.23 1.47
C ASN A 392 9.15 0.38 1.33
N PHE A 393 8.79 1.36 2.15
CA PHE A 393 7.50 2.07 2.09
C PHE A 393 7.64 3.50 1.56
N GLY A 394 8.83 3.90 1.09
CA GLY A 394 9.12 5.27 0.66
C GLY A 394 9.13 6.29 1.81
N ARG A 395 9.31 5.83 3.06
CA ARG A 395 9.43 6.71 4.23
C ARG A 395 10.82 7.31 4.28
N VAL A 396 10.94 8.52 4.80
CA VAL A 396 12.22 9.20 5.01
C VAL A 396 12.41 9.54 6.49
N LYS A 397 13.62 9.94 6.87
CA LYS A 397 13.87 10.50 8.20
C LYS A 397 14.01 12.02 8.12
N VAL A 398 13.67 12.69 9.22
CA VAL A 398 13.67 14.16 9.30
C VAL A 398 14.35 14.64 10.57
N HIS A 399 14.83 15.87 10.53
CA HIS A 399 15.32 16.62 11.67
C HIS A 399 14.41 17.84 11.87
N PHE A 400 13.88 17.98 13.07
CA PHE A 400 13.03 19.11 13.44
C PHE A 400 13.88 20.28 13.94
N PRO A 401 13.56 21.54 13.61
CA PRO A 401 14.34 22.70 14.05
C PRO A 401 14.43 22.89 15.58
N TRP A 402 13.48 22.34 16.33
CA TRP A 402 13.48 22.38 17.80
C TRP A 402 14.26 21.23 18.44
N ASP A 403 14.69 20.24 17.65
CA ASP A 403 15.50 19.13 18.16
C ASP A 403 16.95 19.59 18.32
N ARG A 404 17.39 19.68 19.58
CA ARG A 404 18.74 20.13 19.96
C ARG A 404 19.67 18.99 20.31
N TYR A 405 19.18 17.74 20.27
CA TYR A 405 19.91 16.57 20.78
C TYR A 405 20.38 15.64 19.66
N SER A 406 19.76 15.69 18.48
CA SER A 406 20.24 14.93 17.31
C SER A 406 21.30 15.69 16.51
N ASN A 407 22.11 14.93 15.76
CA ASN A 407 23.17 15.44 14.89
C ASN A 407 22.69 15.63 13.43
N SER A 408 21.38 15.84 13.22
CA SER A 408 20.78 16.02 11.88
C SER A 408 21.15 14.90 10.87
N ASN A 409 21.23 13.65 11.34
CA ASN A 409 21.61 12.46 10.58
C ASN A 409 20.51 11.37 10.59
N GLU A 410 20.83 10.15 10.15
CA GLU A 410 19.90 9.01 10.10
C GLU A 410 19.34 8.56 11.47
N LYS A 411 19.82 9.12 12.58
CA LYS A 411 19.33 8.85 13.93
C LYS A 411 18.44 9.97 14.48
N SER A 412 18.13 11.00 13.69
CA SER A 412 17.35 12.16 14.17
C SER A 412 15.87 11.83 14.44
N SER A 413 15.27 10.94 13.64
CA SER A 413 13.87 10.56 13.80
C SER A 413 13.59 9.09 13.46
N CYS A 414 12.36 8.68 13.74
CA CYS A 414 11.78 7.48 13.15
C CYS A 414 11.54 7.64 11.64
N TRP A 415 11.11 6.55 11.01
CA TRP A 415 10.71 6.57 9.61
C TRP A 415 9.33 7.24 9.44
N VAL A 416 9.32 8.40 8.77
CA VAL A 416 8.14 9.23 8.56
C VAL A 416 7.55 8.96 7.17
N ARG A 417 6.24 8.65 7.12
CA ARG A 417 5.53 8.45 5.84
C ARG A 417 5.40 9.75 5.06
N VAL A 418 5.52 9.65 3.74
CA VAL A 418 5.40 10.77 2.80
C VAL A 418 4.11 10.65 2.02
N ALA A 419 3.23 11.63 2.16
CA ALA A 419 2.04 11.75 1.32
C ALA A 419 2.46 11.89 -0.15
N GLN A 420 1.81 11.13 -1.01
CA GLN A 420 1.98 11.19 -2.46
C GLN A 420 0.80 11.92 -3.09
N GLU A 421 0.97 12.47 -4.29
CA GLU A 421 -0.12 13.12 -5.04
C GLU A 421 -1.23 12.11 -5.36
N TRP A 422 -0.85 10.89 -5.75
CA TRP A 422 -1.74 9.77 -6.00
C TRP A 422 -1.09 8.44 -5.57
N ALA A 423 -1.77 7.63 -4.76
CA ALA A 423 -1.27 6.32 -4.31
C ALA A 423 -2.34 5.24 -4.37
N GLY A 424 -2.15 4.25 -5.24
CA GLY A 424 -2.98 3.07 -5.41
C GLY A 424 -2.21 1.76 -5.22
N SER A 425 -2.89 0.62 -5.38
CA SER A 425 -2.27 -0.71 -5.27
C SER A 425 -1.36 -0.97 -6.49
N GLN A 426 -0.07 -0.66 -6.37
CA GLN A 426 0.96 -0.77 -7.42
C GLN A 426 0.80 0.24 -8.58
N TYR A 427 0.12 1.36 -8.35
CA TYR A 427 0.01 2.47 -9.31
C TYR A 427 -0.05 3.82 -8.58
N GLY A 428 0.22 4.92 -9.28
CA GLY A 428 0.20 6.28 -8.74
C GLY A 428 1.53 7.01 -8.94
N SER A 429 1.71 8.11 -8.19
CA SER A 429 2.93 8.91 -8.16
C SER A 429 3.86 8.46 -7.04
N MET A 430 5.17 8.43 -7.29
CA MET A 430 6.17 8.27 -6.25
C MET A 430 7.29 9.28 -6.46
N ALA A 431 7.35 10.29 -5.59
CA ALA A 431 8.49 11.20 -5.51
C ALA A 431 9.05 11.11 -4.10
N ILE A 432 10.29 10.68 -3.93
CA ILE A 432 10.90 10.54 -2.60
C ILE A 432 11.63 11.84 -2.25
N PRO A 433 11.40 12.46 -1.07
CA PRO A 433 12.21 13.60 -0.61
C PRO A 433 13.68 13.20 -0.47
N ARG A 434 14.61 14.02 -0.97
CA ARG A 434 16.05 13.78 -0.84
C ARG A 434 16.60 14.41 0.43
N VAL A 435 17.75 13.94 0.90
CA VAL A 435 18.46 14.52 2.05
C VAL A 435 18.73 16.01 1.77
N GLY A 436 18.46 16.85 2.77
CA GLY A 436 18.53 18.31 2.66
C GLY A 436 17.24 19.00 2.19
N HIS A 437 16.25 18.25 1.67
CA HIS A 437 14.96 18.85 1.29
C HIS A 437 14.18 19.33 2.52
N GLU A 438 13.52 20.47 2.36
CA GLU A 438 12.56 20.99 3.33
C GLU A 438 11.18 20.37 3.09
N VAL A 439 10.58 19.83 4.16
CA VAL A 439 9.27 19.16 4.13
C VAL A 439 8.33 19.71 5.18
N ILE A 440 7.04 19.68 4.87
CA ILE A 440 5.96 19.99 5.82
C ILE A 440 5.54 18.69 6.51
N VAL A 441 5.68 18.64 7.83
CA VAL A 441 5.31 17.51 8.68
C VAL A 441 4.05 17.84 9.46
N SER A 442 2.99 17.08 9.25
CA SER A 442 1.78 17.06 10.07
C SER A 442 1.85 15.93 11.10
N PHE A 443 0.95 15.95 12.08
CA PHE A 443 0.91 14.97 13.17
C PHE A 443 -0.49 14.35 13.26
N LEU A 444 -0.59 13.02 13.15
CA LEU A 444 -1.89 12.35 13.17
C LEU A 444 -2.57 12.56 14.53
N ASN A 445 -3.81 13.07 14.53
CA ASN A 445 -4.55 13.48 15.74
C ASN A 445 -3.82 14.53 16.60
N GLY A 446 -2.88 15.29 16.02
CA GLY A 446 -2.02 16.22 16.73
C GLY A 446 -0.96 15.54 17.60
N ASP A 447 -0.79 14.22 17.53
CA ASP A 447 0.12 13.46 18.39
C ASP A 447 1.59 13.62 17.94
N PRO A 448 2.47 14.21 18.78
CA PRO A 448 3.89 14.42 18.44
C PRO A 448 4.65 13.15 18.03
N ASP A 449 4.18 11.97 18.46
CA ASP A 449 4.81 10.69 18.13
C ASP A 449 4.33 10.11 16.79
N GLN A 450 3.42 10.77 16.07
CA GLN A 450 2.86 10.29 14.79
C GLN A 450 3.08 11.30 13.65
N PRO A 451 4.34 11.63 13.32
CA PRO A 451 4.64 12.51 12.21
C PRO A 451 4.25 11.86 10.87
N ILE A 452 3.80 12.70 9.94
CA ILE A 452 3.55 12.36 8.54
C ILE A 452 3.89 13.57 7.67
N ILE A 453 4.68 13.37 6.62
CA ILE A 453 5.02 14.43 5.67
C ILE A 453 3.84 14.62 4.72
N THR A 454 3.35 15.85 4.61
CA THR A 454 2.16 16.23 3.83
C THR A 454 2.45 17.18 2.68
N GLY A 455 3.66 17.75 2.63
CA GLY A 455 4.04 18.69 1.57
C GLY A 455 5.53 19.01 1.56
N ARG A 456 5.91 19.89 0.64
CA ARG A 456 7.29 20.36 0.41
C ARG A 456 7.28 21.84 0.06
N THR A 457 8.38 22.51 0.34
CA THR A 457 8.56 23.94 0.08
C THR A 457 9.94 24.22 -0.48
N TYR A 458 10.00 25.15 -1.43
CA TYR A 458 11.25 25.81 -1.81
C TYR A 458 11.55 26.92 -0.79
N HIS A 459 12.83 27.23 -0.61
CA HIS A 459 13.32 28.30 0.27
C HIS A 459 14.53 29.01 -0.37
N ALA A 460 15.19 29.90 0.36
CA ALA A 460 16.23 30.78 -0.20
C ALA A 460 17.43 30.05 -0.83
N THR A 461 17.77 28.85 -0.33
CA THR A 461 18.88 28.02 -0.84
C THR A 461 18.40 26.89 -1.75
N ASN A 462 17.25 26.27 -1.46
CA ASN A 462 16.60 25.34 -2.37
C ASN A 462 15.55 26.09 -3.21
N THR A 463 15.99 26.65 -4.33
CA THR A 463 15.15 27.51 -5.18
C THR A 463 14.36 26.74 -6.23
N ALA A 464 13.30 27.35 -6.76
CA ALA A 464 12.52 26.77 -7.85
C ALA A 464 13.38 26.50 -9.12
N PRO A 465 13.00 25.55 -9.99
CA PRO A 465 13.79 25.16 -11.17
C PRO A 465 14.06 26.27 -12.20
N TYR A 466 13.21 27.29 -12.23
CA TYR A 466 13.37 28.51 -13.04
C TYR A 466 13.21 29.73 -12.16
N ALA A 467 13.90 30.82 -12.51
CA ALA A 467 13.83 32.07 -11.76
C ALA A 467 12.39 32.63 -11.75
N LEU A 468 11.90 32.97 -10.57
CA LEU A 468 10.61 33.62 -10.35
C LEU A 468 10.83 35.06 -9.86
N PRO A 469 10.01 36.03 -10.30
CA PRO A 469 8.74 35.87 -11.01
C PRO A 469 8.83 35.82 -12.55
N ASP A 470 10.02 35.83 -13.14
CA ASP A 470 10.21 35.93 -14.59
C ASP A 470 9.53 34.80 -15.37
N HIS A 471 9.58 33.57 -14.85
CA HIS A 471 8.94 32.39 -15.46
C HIS A 471 7.62 31.98 -14.79
N LYS A 472 6.82 32.95 -14.31
CA LYS A 472 5.54 32.69 -13.61
C LYS A 472 4.47 31.95 -14.45
N THR A 473 4.59 31.93 -15.77
CA THR A 473 3.68 31.24 -16.70
C THR A 473 4.10 29.80 -16.99
N LYS A 474 5.20 29.32 -16.38
CA LYS A 474 5.75 28.00 -16.65
C LYS A 474 5.39 26.99 -15.55
N THR A 475 4.80 25.86 -15.95
CA THR A 475 4.54 24.71 -15.07
C THR A 475 5.57 23.61 -15.33
N VAL A 476 6.19 23.06 -14.29
CA VAL A 476 7.41 22.24 -14.44
C VAL A 476 7.39 21.02 -13.52
N LEU A 477 7.62 19.85 -14.12
CA LEU A 477 8.03 18.62 -13.44
C LEU A 477 9.48 18.31 -13.86
N ARG A 478 10.46 18.68 -13.02
CA ARG A 478 11.89 18.43 -13.27
C ARG A 478 12.46 17.50 -12.20
N THR A 479 13.22 16.49 -12.63
CA THR A 479 13.99 15.58 -11.76
C THR A 479 15.48 15.93 -11.80
N GLU A 480 16.28 15.39 -10.89
CA GLU A 480 17.74 15.55 -10.92
C GLU A 480 18.41 14.17 -11.02
N THR A 481 19.44 14.06 -11.84
CA THR A 481 20.21 12.82 -11.99
C THR A 481 20.86 12.46 -10.66
N HIS A 482 20.53 11.31 -10.10
CA HIS A 482 21.17 10.80 -8.89
C HIS A 482 22.63 10.42 -9.18
N GLN A 483 23.56 10.86 -8.33
CA GLN A 483 25.00 10.58 -8.47
C GLN A 483 25.56 10.97 -9.85
N GLY A 484 25.06 12.04 -10.46
CA GLY A 484 25.50 12.52 -11.77
C GLY A 484 25.00 13.92 -12.08
N GLN A 485 25.29 14.41 -13.28
CA GLN A 485 24.85 15.72 -13.74
C GLN A 485 23.70 15.59 -14.76
N GLY A 486 22.77 16.55 -14.73
CA GLY A 486 21.67 16.64 -15.69
C GLY A 486 20.29 16.37 -15.08
N TYR A 487 19.25 16.41 -15.90
CA TYR A 487 17.86 16.35 -15.44
C TYR A 487 16.91 15.79 -16.50
N ASN A 488 15.81 15.18 -16.06
CA ASN A 488 14.66 14.94 -16.93
C ASN A 488 13.58 15.99 -16.64
N GLU A 489 12.85 16.43 -17.66
CA GLU A 489 11.85 17.48 -17.51
C GLU A 489 10.64 17.27 -18.43
N LEU A 490 9.46 17.49 -17.86
CA LEU A 490 8.25 17.84 -18.59
C LEU A 490 7.83 19.24 -18.15
N SER A 491 7.72 20.18 -19.08
CA SER A 491 7.23 21.53 -18.78
C SER A 491 6.26 22.08 -19.82
N PHE A 492 5.42 22.99 -19.35
CA PHE A 492 4.38 23.69 -20.11
C PHE A 492 4.62 25.19 -19.95
N GLU A 493 4.82 25.89 -21.06
CA GLU A 493 4.84 27.35 -21.15
C GLU A 493 3.47 27.82 -21.66
N ASP A 494 2.79 28.65 -20.87
CA ASP A 494 1.44 29.15 -21.17
C ASP A 494 1.44 30.64 -21.59
N GLN A 495 2.60 31.25 -21.83
CA GLN A 495 2.68 32.60 -22.37
C GLN A 495 2.13 32.66 -23.79
N ALA A 496 1.05 33.42 -23.97
CA ALA A 496 0.35 33.55 -25.25
C ALA A 496 1.27 33.94 -26.41
N GLY A 497 1.19 33.20 -27.52
CA GLY A 497 2.03 33.37 -28.71
C GLY A 497 3.44 32.78 -28.59
N SER A 498 3.74 32.13 -27.46
CA SER A 498 4.99 31.44 -27.19
C SER A 498 4.77 30.13 -26.43
N GLU A 499 3.56 29.57 -26.55
CA GLU A 499 3.17 28.34 -25.87
C GLU A 499 4.07 27.18 -26.30
N GLN A 500 4.53 26.39 -25.33
CA GLN A 500 5.45 25.29 -25.59
C GLN A 500 5.25 24.16 -24.59
N ILE A 501 5.25 22.93 -25.10
CA ILE A 501 5.49 21.72 -24.29
C ILE A 501 6.93 21.28 -24.54
N LEU A 502 7.73 21.17 -23.49
CA LEU A 502 9.09 20.64 -23.55
C LEU A 502 9.13 19.29 -22.84
N LEU A 503 9.57 18.26 -23.58
CA LEU A 503 9.97 16.97 -23.03
C LEU A 503 11.48 16.83 -23.20
N HIS A 504 12.22 16.75 -22.09
CA HIS A 504 13.65 16.54 -22.05
C HIS A 504 13.97 15.23 -21.34
N ALA A 505 14.59 14.30 -22.05
CA ALA A 505 15.16 13.08 -21.49
C ALA A 505 16.68 13.23 -21.42
N GLN A 506 17.27 13.02 -20.23
CA GLN A 506 18.71 13.15 -20.03
C GLN A 506 19.51 12.08 -20.79
N LYS A 507 18.88 10.94 -21.06
CA LYS A 507 19.50 9.80 -21.73
C LYS A 507 18.54 9.13 -22.71
N ASP A 508 17.90 8.05 -22.31
CA ASP A 508 17.01 7.26 -23.17
C ASP A 508 15.57 7.76 -23.05
N TRP A 509 14.85 7.84 -24.16
CA TRP A 509 13.41 8.06 -24.19
C TRP A 509 12.74 6.88 -24.90
N ASP A 510 12.11 6.03 -24.10
CA ASP A 510 11.33 4.90 -24.59
C ASP A 510 9.84 5.21 -24.49
N ALA A 511 9.14 5.08 -25.61
CA ALA A 511 7.69 5.19 -25.69
C ALA A 511 7.10 3.87 -26.19
N LEU A 512 6.38 3.16 -25.31
CA LEU A 512 5.63 1.95 -25.64
C LEU A 512 4.15 2.30 -25.78
N ILE A 513 3.63 2.21 -27.00
CA ILE A 513 2.21 2.42 -27.30
C ILE A 513 1.62 1.05 -27.65
N GLU A 514 0.76 0.54 -26.77
CA GLU A 514 0.16 -0.79 -26.90
C GLU A 514 -0.88 -0.89 -28.02
N HIS A 515 -1.44 0.25 -28.46
CA HIS A 515 -2.45 0.28 -29.50
C HIS A 515 -2.08 1.26 -30.62
N ASP A 516 -2.68 2.46 -30.62
CA ASP A 516 -2.54 3.42 -31.70
C ASP A 516 -1.74 4.65 -31.24
N HIS A 517 -0.68 4.98 -31.96
CA HIS A 517 -0.02 6.29 -31.85
C HIS A 517 -0.52 7.19 -32.99
N THR A 518 -1.11 8.33 -32.63
CA THR A 518 -1.55 9.35 -33.60
C THR A 518 -0.86 10.67 -33.29
N GLU A 519 -0.20 11.24 -34.29
CA GLU A 519 0.43 12.54 -34.22
C GLU A 519 -0.18 13.46 -35.30
N VAL A 520 -0.64 14.65 -34.91
CA VAL A 520 -1.21 15.65 -35.82
C VAL A 520 -0.47 16.96 -35.65
N ILE A 521 0.38 17.27 -36.63
CA ILE A 521 1.18 18.49 -36.65
C ILE A 521 0.59 19.42 -37.72
N ARG A 522 0.13 20.59 -37.28
CA ARG A 522 -0.58 21.54 -38.15
C ARG A 522 0.32 22.48 -38.94
N HIS A 523 1.61 22.53 -38.59
CA HIS A 523 2.59 23.37 -39.27
C HIS A 523 3.77 22.49 -39.70
N ASP A 524 4.89 22.47 -38.96
CA ASP A 524 6.09 21.75 -39.34
C ASP A 524 6.49 20.67 -38.32
N GLN A 525 6.97 19.53 -38.84
CA GLN A 525 7.68 18.52 -38.06
C GLN A 525 9.17 18.56 -38.43
N HIS A 526 10.03 18.82 -37.45
CA HIS A 526 11.48 18.70 -37.60
C HIS A 526 11.97 17.51 -36.79
N LEU A 527 12.66 16.56 -37.44
CA LEU A 527 13.33 15.44 -36.80
C LEU A 527 14.82 15.47 -37.16
N THR A 528 15.66 15.62 -36.14
CA THR A 528 17.12 15.51 -36.26
C THR A 528 17.57 14.27 -35.51
N VAL A 529 18.29 13.38 -36.20
CA VAL A 529 18.90 12.18 -35.61
C VAL A 529 20.38 12.23 -35.94
N ASP A 530 21.22 12.40 -34.92
CA ASP A 530 22.66 12.61 -35.09
C ASP A 530 23.43 11.33 -35.44
N ASN A 531 22.89 10.18 -35.06
CA ASN A 531 23.44 8.87 -35.39
C ASN A 531 22.44 8.09 -36.27
N ASP A 532 21.96 6.93 -35.81
CA ASP A 532 21.14 6.04 -36.62
C ASP A 532 19.64 6.16 -36.31
N ARG A 533 18.81 6.08 -37.35
CA ARG A 533 17.36 5.89 -37.24
C ARG A 533 16.99 4.50 -37.77
N PHE A 534 16.50 3.65 -36.89
CA PHE A 534 15.91 2.36 -37.26
C PHE A 534 14.39 2.47 -37.33
N THR A 535 13.77 1.84 -38.33
CA THR A 535 12.31 1.77 -38.44
C THR A 535 11.92 0.39 -38.94
N ARG A 536 11.13 -0.33 -38.13
CA ARG A 536 10.60 -1.65 -38.47
C ARG A 536 9.07 -1.59 -38.47
N ILE A 537 8.48 -1.78 -39.64
CA ILE A 537 7.03 -1.80 -39.82
C ILE A 537 6.66 -3.23 -40.23
N GLN A 538 5.92 -3.94 -39.37
CA GLN A 538 5.64 -5.37 -39.57
C GLN A 538 4.55 -5.65 -40.61
N ARG A 539 3.66 -4.68 -40.85
CA ARG A 539 2.58 -4.77 -41.83
C ARG A 539 2.81 -3.74 -42.94
N ASN A 540 1.96 -2.73 -43.03
CA ASN A 540 1.97 -1.78 -44.13
C ASN A 540 2.50 -0.41 -43.67
N GLN A 541 3.41 0.16 -44.48
CA GLN A 541 3.72 1.59 -44.41
C GLN A 541 3.01 2.28 -45.57
N HIS A 542 2.04 3.14 -45.26
CA HIS A 542 1.44 4.05 -46.23
C HIS A 542 1.99 5.45 -46.00
N LEU A 543 2.62 6.02 -47.04
CA LEU A 543 3.06 7.41 -47.05
C LEU A 543 2.35 8.12 -48.20
N THR A 544 1.46 9.05 -47.85
CA THR A 544 0.83 9.96 -48.80
C THR A 544 1.38 11.34 -48.58
N VAL A 545 1.93 11.95 -49.63
CA VAL A 545 2.41 13.33 -49.62
C VAL A 545 1.68 14.07 -50.72
N GLU A 546 0.84 15.04 -50.34
CA GLU A 546 0.03 15.82 -51.30
C GLU A 546 0.87 16.87 -52.05
N GLY A 547 2.00 17.28 -51.46
CA GLY A 547 2.97 18.18 -52.05
C GLY A 547 4.13 17.45 -52.72
N GLU A 548 5.35 17.82 -52.35
CA GLU A 548 6.59 17.29 -52.92
C GLU A 548 7.37 16.49 -51.88
N VAL A 549 7.99 15.39 -52.30
CA VAL A 549 9.03 14.68 -51.52
C VAL A 549 10.38 14.91 -52.17
N ARG A 550 11.34 15.47 -51.42
CA ARG A 550 12.75 15.59 -51.83
C ARG A 550 13.64 14.76 -50.90
N SER A 551 14.36 13.79 -51.47
CA SER A 551 15.34 12.99 -50.72
C SER A 551 16.75 13.29 -51.24
N LYS A 552 17.65 13.70 -50.34
CA LYS A 552 19.09 13.84 -50.61
C LYS A 552 19.85 12.80 -49.79
N ILE A 553 20.47 11.85 -50.47
CA ILE A 553 21.32 10.83 -49.86
C ILE A 553 22.76 11.21 -50.21
N ALA A 554 23.57 11.51 -49.19
CA ALA A 554 24.93 12.04 -49.38
C ALA A 554 25.96 10.97 -49.75
N LEU A 555 25.68 9.70 -49.40
CA LEU A 555 26.50 8.53 -49.68
C LEU A 555 25.66 7.49 -50.45
N ASP A 556 25.68 6.23 -50.05
CA ASP A 556 25.01 5.15 -50.78
C ASP A 556 23.52 5.00 -50.40
N SER A 557 22.74 4.54 -51.38
CA SER A 557 21.36 4.09 -51.18
C SER A 557 21.24 2.66 -51.70
N SER A 558 20.92 1.71 -50.81
CA SER A 558 20.71 0.30 -51.15
C SER A 558 19.25 -0.07 -50.91
N HIS A 559 18.66 -0.83 -51.84
CA HIS A 559 17.31 -1.37 -51.74
C HIS A 559 17.33 -2.85 -52.07
N GLU A 560 17.16 -3.71 -51.07
CA GLU A 560 16.99 -5.15 -51.26
C GLU A 560 15.52 -5.51 -51.11
N VAL A 561 14.96 -6.19 -52.11
CA VAL A 561 13.54 -6.59 -52.12
C VAL A 561 13.46 -8.09 -52.38
N GLY A 562 13.15 -8.86 -51.33
CA GLY A 562 13.14 -10.33 -51.39
C GLY A 562 12.00 -10.97 -52.17
N ALA A 563 10.98 -10.21 -52.59
CA ALA A 563 9.85 -10.70 -53.39
C ALA A 563 9.63 -9.87 -54.65
N SER A 564 8.81 -8.81 -54.60
CA SER A 564 8.57 -7.93 -55.75
C SER A 564 8.48 -6.47 -55.35
N ARG A 565 9.17 -5.60 -56.12
CA ARG A 565 9.03 -4.15 -56.02
C ARG A 565 8.14 -3.68 -57.15
N GLN A 566 6.89 -3.33 -56.86
CA GLN A 566 5.96 -2.82 -57.87
C GLN A 566 5.92 -1.30 -57.86
N HIS A 567 6.29 -0.69 -58.98
CA HIS A 567 6.09 0.74 -59.24
C HIS A 567 4.89 0.90 -60.18
N LYS A 568 3.72 1.18 -59.62
CA LYS A 568 2.52 1.44 -60.42
C LYS A 568 2.39 2.95 -60.65
N VAL A 569 2.50 3.37 -61.90
CA VAL A 569 2.40 4.77 -62.29
C VAL A 569 1.23 4.94 -63.25
N GLY A 570 0.25 5.75 -62.86
CA GLY A 570 -1.07 5.82 -63.50
C GLY A 570 -1.12 6.54 -64.85
N GLN A 571 -0.08 7.28 -65.24
CA GLN A 571 -0.03 7.96 -66.54
C GLN A 571 1.29 7.76 -67.27
N ARG A 572 2.40 8.22 -66.71
CA ARG A 572 3.71 8.16 -67.37
C ARG A 572 4.81 8.02 -66.32
N ILE A 573 5.62 6.96 -66.42
CA ILE A 573 6.97 6.99 -65.87
C ILE A 573 7.82 7.70 -66.91
N ALA A 574 8.16 8.95 -66.66
CA ALA A 574 9.16 9.66 -67.46
C ALA A 574 10.46 9.69 -66.68
N VAL A 575 11.44 8.92 -67.15
CA VAL A 575 12.83 9.17 -66.83
C VAL A 575 13.30 10.15 -67.89
N GLU A 576 13.34 11.43 -67.52
CA GLU A 576 13.85 12.50 -68.37
C GLU A 576 15.17 12.95 -67.79
N ALA A 577 16.26 12.72 -68.52
CA ALA A 577 17.53 13.34 -68.22
C ALA A 577 17.77 14.41 -69.26
N GLY A 578 18.05 15.64 -68.83
CA GLY A 578 18.37 16.74 -69.74
C GLY A 578 19.63 16.53 -70.60
N LYS A 579 20.38 15.44 -70.40
CA LYS A 579 21.58 15.08 -71.19
C LYS A 579 21.71 13.58 -71.53
N GLU A 580 21.69 12.67 -70.55
CA GLU A 580 21.92 11.22 -70.80
C GLU A 580 21.25 10.34 -69.74
N ILE A 581 20.75 9.18 -70.16
CA ILE A 581 20.38 8.05 -69.29
C ILE A 581 21.25 6.85 -69.70
N SER A 582 22.07 6.34 -68.78
CA SER A 582 22.97 5.18 -69.02
C SER A 582 22.50 3.94 -68.28
N LEU A 583 22.36 2.81 -68.98
CA LEU A 583 22.05 1.49 -68.41
C LEU A 583 23.25 0.55 -68.65
N LYS A 584 23.94 0.12 -67.57
CA LYS A 584 25.13 -0.75 -67.63
C LYS A 584 24.93 -2.02 -66.79
N SER A 585 25.30 -3.18 -67.34
CA SER A 585 25.34 -4.47 -66.63
C SER A 585 26.70 -5.14 -66.85
N GLY A 586 27.23 -5.78 -65.81
CA GLY A 586 28.53 -6.45 -65.86
C GLY A 586 28.54 -7.77 -66.67
N ALA A 587 27.37 -8.30 -67.04
CA ALA A 587 27.27 -9.56 -67.79
C ALA A 587 26.30 -9.50 -68.98
N LYS A 588 25.03 -9.14 -68.75
CA LYS A 588 24.00 -9.06 -69.80
C LYS A 588 22.93 -8.05 -69.42
N ILE A 589 22.44 -7.32 -70.40
CA ILE A 589 21.14 -6.63 -70.32
C ILE A 589 20.22 -7.33 -71.31
N VAL A 590 19.03 -7.73 -70.87
CA VAL A 590 17.97 -8.30 -71.72
C VAL A 590 16.78 -7.36 -71.65
N VAL A 591 16.30 -6.90 -72.80
CA VAL A 591 15.07 -6.11 -72.93
C VAL A 591 14.15 -6.89 -73.84
N GLU A 592 13.09 -7.45 -73.26
CA GLU A 592 12.06 -8.22 -73.97
C GLU A 592 10.76 -7.43 -74.03
N ALA A 593 10.12 -7.43 -75.19
CA ALA A 593 8.80 -6.83 -75.38
C ALA A 593 7.87 -7.87 -76.01
N GLY A 594 6.64 -7.98 -75.49
CA GLY A 594 5.70 -9.02 -75.91
C GLY A 594 5.12 -8.84 -77.31
N ALA A 595 5.10 -7.62 -77.85
CA ALA A 595 4.52 -7.33 -79.17
C ALA A 595 5.46 -6.53 -80.09
N GLU A 596 6.17 -5.53 -79.56
CA GLU A 596 7.06 -4.68 -80.33
C GLU A 596 8.13 -4.05 -79.42
N LEU A 597 9.39 -4.04 -79.87
CA LEU A 597 10.47 -3.24 -79.29
C LEU A 597 10.97 -2.24 -80.35
N THR A 598 10.84 -0.94 -80.08
CA THR A 598 11.32 0.11 -80.98
C THR A 598 12.35 1.01 -80.27
N LEU A 599 13.56 1.07 -80.80
CA LEU A 599 14.62 1.99 -80.40
C LEU A 599 14.75 3.08 -81.46
N LYS A 600 14.42 4.32 -81.12
CA LYS A 600 14.40 5.45 -82.06
C LYS A 600 15.39 6.53 -81.63
N ALA A 601 16.22 6.98 -82.57
CA ALA A 601 17.14 8.09 -82.39
C ALA A 601 17.06 9.00 -83.64
N GLY A 602 16.48 10.19 -83.48
CA GLY A 602 16.21 11.09 -84.61
C GLY A 602 15.28 10.46 -85.66
N GLY A 603 15.70 10.53 -86.93
CA GLY A 603 15.00 9.91 -88.05
C GLY A 603 15.26 8.40 -88.24
N SER A 604 16.16 7.80 -87.44
CA SER A 604 16.50 6.38 -87.54
C SER A 604 15.83 5.56 -86.43
N PHE A 605 15.45 4.33 -86.74
CA PHE A 605 14.91 3.41 -85.75
C PHE A 605 15.30 1.96 -86.02
N VAL A 606 15.35 1.19 -84.94
CA VAL A 606 15.39 -0.27 -84.94
C VAL A 606 14.09 -0.73 -84.31
N LYS A 607 13.27 -1.44 -85.07
CA LYS A 607 12.01 -2.00 -84.60
C LYS A 607 12.07 -3.52 -84.72
N VAL A 608 11.70 -4.23 -83.66
CA VAL A 608 11.59 -5.69 -83.63
C VAL A 608 10.14 -6.04 -83.30
N ASP A 609 9.47 -6.75 -84.20
CA ASP A 609 8.11 -7.24 -84.03
C ASP A 609 7.94 -8.66 -84.60
N ALA A 610 6.71 -9.18 -84.63
CA ALA A 610 6.40 -10.50 -85.18
C ALA A 610 6.74 -10.67 -86.68
N GLY A 611 6.97 -9.57 -87.41
CA GLY A 611 7.38 -9.56 -88.81
C GLY A 611 8.91 -9.58 -89.02
N GLY A 612 9.71 -9.34 -87.97
CA GLY A 612 11.17 -9.42 -88.00
C GLY A 612 11.87 -8.17 -87.46
N VAL A 613 13.15 -7.98 -87.85
CA VAL A 613 13.96 -6.81 -87.47
C VAL A 613 13.94 -5.79 -88.60
N HIS A 614 13.33 -4.64 -88.34
CA HIS A 614 13.26 -3.49 -89.24
C HIS A 614 14.29 -2.44 -88.84
N LEU A 615 15.25 -2.19 -89.74
CA LEU A 615 16.30 -1.18 -89.58
C LEU A 615 16.06 -0.07 -90.60
N VAL A 616 15.75 1.14 -90.14
CA VAL A 616 15.50 2.29 -91.02
C VAL A 616 16.38 3.45 -90.58
N GLY A 617 17.20 3.97 -91.49
CA GLY A 617 18.05 5.13 -91.28
C GLY A 617 18.78 5.54 -92.57
N PRO A 618 19.32 6.77 -92.66
CA PRO A 618 20.00 7.27 -93.86
C PRO A 618 21.25 6.46 -94.26
N ALA A 619 21.91 5.83 -93.29
CA ALA A 619 23.01 4.89 -93.47
C ALA A 619 22.94 3.80 -92.40
N ILE A 620 23.10 2.53 -92.79
CA ILE A 620 23.11 1.38 -91.89
C ILE A 620 24.53 0.81 -91.88
N ASN A 621 25.32 1.19 -90.88
CA ASN A 621 26.72 0.77 -90.75
C ASN A 621 26.82 -0.48 -89.87
N LEU A 622 26.99 -1.64 -90.50
CA LEU A 622 27.23 -2.91 -89.81
C LEU A 622 28.75 -3.12 -89.69
N ASN A 623 29.27 -3.20 -88.46
CA ASN A 623 30.69 -3.41 -88.11
C ASN A 623 31.69 -2.31 -88.52
N ALA A 624 31.26 -1.05 -88.67
CA ALA A 624 32.17 0.09 -88.88
C ALA A 624 32.32 0.92 -87.58
N GLY A 625 33.53 0.98 -87.02
CA GLY A 625 33.81 1.40 -85.63
C GLY A 625 33.48 2.86 -85.27
N GLY A 626 32.44 3.07 -84.46
CA GLY A 626 32.16 4.32 -83.73
C GLY A 626 32.52 4.21 -82.24
N SER A 627 33.06 5.29 -81.64
CA SER A 627 33.43 5.37 -80.22
C SER A 627 32.27 5.83 -79.32
N ALA A 628 32.18 5.33 -78.10
CA ALA A 628 31.14 5.67 -77.13
C ALA A 628 31.32 7.08 -76.50
N GLY A 629 30.20 7.75 -76.21
CA GLY A 629 30.18 9.00 -75.44
C GLY A 629 30.26 8.78 -73.93
N SER A 630 30.60 9.84 -73.18
CA SER A 630 30.71 9.85 -71.72
C SER A 630 29.85 10.94 -71.08
N GLY A 631 29.10 10.60 -70.02
CA GLY A 631 28.12 11.48 -69.35
C GLY A 631 28.69 12.67 -68.55
N SER A 632 27.85 13.68 -68.28
CA SER A 632 28.18 14.93 -67.56
C SER A 632 27.45 15.07 -66.19
N ALA A 633 27.95 15.94 -65.29
CA ALA A 633 27.43 16.16 -63.92
C ALA A 633 26.25 17.16 -63.78
N TYR A 634 25.54 17.12 -62.63
CA TYR A 634 24.26 17.81 -62.28
C TYR A 634 24.40 19.26 -61.79
N GLY A 635 23.34 20.09 -61.95
CA GLY A 635 23.32 21.53 -61.59
C GLY A 635 21.98 22.11 -61.13
N GLY A 636 21.19 21.42 -60.30
CA GLY A 636 19.92 21.92 -59.71
C GLY A 636 19.98 22.25 -58.21
N GLN A 637 18.85 22.66 -57.61
CA GLN A 637 18.75 23.16 -56.23
C GLN A 637 18.86 22.07 -55.15
N LEU A 638 19.50 22.41 -54.02
CA LEU A 638 19.79 21.53 -52.89
C LEU A 638 18.73 21.62 -51.77
N ALA A 639 18.67 20.58 -50.93
CA ALA A 639 17.80 20.52 -49.74
C ALA A 639 18.24 21.50 -48.64
N ALA A 640 17.27 22.07 -47.91
CA ALA A 640 17.48 22.99 -46.77
C ALA A 640 17.78 22.24 -45.45
N ALA A 641 18.47 22.91 -44.50
CA ALA A 641 18.87 22.33 -43.22
C ALA A 641 17.76 22.43 -42.14
N PRO A 642 17.68 21.49 -41.18
CA PRO A 642 16.70 21.51 -40.10
C PRO A 642 16.98 22.59 -39.05
N ARG A 643 15.95 22.98 -38.29
CA ARG A 643 16.06 23.91 -37.15
C ARG A 643 16.67 23.19 -35.94
N MET A 644 17.74 23.75 -35.37
CA MET A 644 18.36 23.24 -34.14
C MET A 644 17.73 23.90 -32.90
N LEU A 645 17.48 23.11 -31.86
CA LEU A 645 17.10 23.63 -30.54
C LEU A 645 18.32 24.27 -29.87
N ALA A 646 18.10 25.39 -29.16
CA ALA A 646 19.15 26.03 -28.40
C ALA A 646 19.58 25.16 -27.21
N GLN A 647 20.88 24.91 -27.04
CA GLN A 647 21.41 24.17 -25.89
C GLN A 647 21.17 24.95 -24.59
N ALA A 648 20.61 24.27 -23.59
CA ALA A 648 20.50 24.81 -22.24
C ALA A 648 21.90 24.95 -21.62
N LYS A 649 22.17 26.10 -20.96
CA LYS A 649 23.45 26.35 -20.29
C LYS A 649 23.57 25.47 -19.02
N PRO A 650 24.75 24.89 -18.72
CA PRO A 650 24.96 24.17 -17.47
C PRO A 650 24.93 25.12 -16.27
N VAL A 651 24.29 24.67 -15.19
CA VAL A 651 24.20 25.40 -13.90
C VAL A 651 25.29 24.87 -12.96
N ALA A 652 25.86 25.76 -12.16
CA ALA A 652 27.07 25.55 -11.35
C ALA A 652 26.89 24.56 -10.18
N GLU A 653 27.97 23.85 -9.90
CA GLU A 653 28.14 22.78 -8.91
C GLU A 653 28.07 23.30 -7.45
N LEU A 654 27.30 22.61 -6.59
CA LEU A 654 27.20 22.91 -5.15
C LEU A 654 28.23 22.08 -4.37
N VAL A 655 29.12 22.77 -3.64
CA VAL A 655 30.19 22.19 -2.81
C VAL A 655 29.65 21.83 -1.41
N GLN A 656 29.87 20.59 -0.97
CA GLN A 656 29.59 20.15 0.40
C GLN A 656 30.85 20.26 1.30
N PRO A 657 30.74 20.72 2.56
CA PRO A 657 31.85 20.70 3.51
C PRO A 657 31.86 19.45 4.41
N ASP A 658 33.06 18.91 4.63
CA ASP A 658 33.36 17.80 5.54
C ASP A 658 33.44 18.25 7.01
N ILE A 659 32.85 17.49 7.94
CA ILE A 659 33.14 17.60 9.39
C ILE A 659 33.27 16.21 10.02
N VAL A 660 34.36 16.06 10.76
CA VAL A 660 34.86 14.85 11.43
C VAL A 660 34.24 14.66 12.83
N ALA A 661 34.04 13.39 13.19
CA ALA A 661 33.36 12.89 14.38
C ALA A 661 34.16 12.95 15.71
N SER A 662 33.44 12.84 16.85
CA SER A 662 34.00 12.26 18.09
C SER A 662 32.93 11.65 19.04
N MET A 663 33.05 10.32 19.25
CA MET A 663 32.80 9.41 20.41
C MET A 663 31.73 9.74 21.48
N GLN A 664 30.71 8.88 21.70
CA GLN A 664 30.58 7.63 22.53
C GLN A 664 30.24 7.84 24.04
N SER A 665 29.12 7.23 24.47
CA SER A 665 28.85 6.70 25.84
C SER A 665 27.73 5.65 25.70
N GLY A 666 27.53 4.62 26.52
CA GLY A 666 28.06 4.18 27.80
C GLY A 666 26.90 3.43 28.50
N ALA A 667 26.95 2.10 28.59
CA ALA A 667 25.81 1.27 29.02
C ALA A 667 25.69 1.16 30.54
N ALA A 668 24.45 1.25 31.06
CA ALA A 668 24.13 1.03 32.47
C ALA A 668 23.68 -0.41 32.74
N ARG A 669 24.06 -0.90 33.92
CA ARG A 669 23.96 -2.29 34.41
C ARG A 669 22.53 -2.68 34.80
N VAL A 670 22.07 -3.81 34.28
CA VAL A 670 20.98 -4.60 34.85
C VAL A 670 21.62 -5.78 35.60
N ILE A 671 21.23 -6.01 36.85
CA ILE A 671 21.64 -7.17 37.63
C ILE A 671 20.55 -8.23 37.51
N ASP A 672 20.95 -9.44 37.14
CA ASP A 672 20.09 -10.61 37.04
C ASP A 672 20.39 -11.54 38.23
N VAL A 673 19.34 -12.13 38.83
CA VAL A 673 19.47 -13.11 39.91
C VAL A 673 18.58 -14.29 39.59
N ALA A 674 19.21 -15.35 39.08
CA ALA A 674 18.63 -16.68 38.95
C ALA A 674 19.00 -17.56 40.16
N SER A 675 18.02 -18.28 40.72
CA SER A 675 18.18 -19.64 41.27
C SER A 675 16.81 -20.25 41.60
N LEU A 676 16.20 -21.08 40.72
CA LEU A 676 16.19 -22.56 40.63
C LEU A 676 14.77 -23.10 40.97
N PRO A 677 14.28 -24.30 40.52
CA PRO A 677 14.67 -25.19 39.41
C PRO A 677 13.48 -25.63 38.49
N THR A 678 13.79 -26.22 37.33
CA THR A 678 12.85 -26.75 36.32
C THR A 678 12.75 -28.28 36.38
N MET A 679 11.55 -28.86 36.24
CA MET A 679 11.33 -30.25 35.79
C MET A 679 10.08 -30.35 34.88
N MET A 680 10.26 -30.79 33.64
CA MET A 680 9.24 -31.43 32.76
C MET A 680 9.28 -32.97 32.98
N PRO A 681 8.44 -33.87 32.40
CA PRO A 681 7.56 -33.77 31.20
C PRO A 681 6.22 -34.56 31.25
N SER A 682 5.40 -34.55 30.18
CA SER A 682 4.86 -35.76 29.47
C SER A 682 3.53 -35.56 28.67
N SER A 683 3.63 -35.77 27.34
CA SER A 683 2.83 -36.63 26.41
C SER A 683 1.28 -36.72 26.38
N ALA A 684 0.75 -36.61 25.13
CA ALA A 684 -0.05 -37.62 24.36
C ALA A 684 -1.50 -37.28 23.92
N ASN A 685 -1.70 -37.30 22.59
CA ASN A 685 -2.77 -37.95 21.78
C ASN A 685 -4.26 -37.51 21.95
N ASN A 686 -5.18 -37.51 20.98
CA ASN A 686 -5.35 -38.33 19.77
C ASN A 686 -6.52 -37.80 18.85
N THR A 687 -6.41 -38.02 17.52
CA THR A 687 -7.41 -38.45 16.50
C THR A 687 -8.77 -37.73 16.33
N ALA A 688 -9.20 -37.22 15.17
CA ALA A 688 -9.47 -37.76 13.80
C ALA A 688 -10.98 -37.98 13.55
N ASN A 689 -11.47 -37.67 12.34
CA ASN A 689 -12.49 -38.43 11.57
C ASN A 689 -12.89 -37.72 10.25
N ASP A 690 -12.39 -38.28 9.15
CA ASP A 690 -13.03 -38.79 7.93
C ASP A 690 -14.06 -38.00 7.09
N GLU A 691 -13.59 -37.78 5.85
CA GLU A 691 -14.14 -37.75 4.47
C GLU A 691 -15.62 -38.14 4.17
N PRO A 692 -16.10 -37.80 2.97
CA PRO A 692 -16.04 -38.79 1.88
C PRO A 692 -15.64 -38.24 0.49
N VAL A 693 -14.91 -39.10 -0.23
CA VAL A 693 -14.41 -39.00 -1.60
C VAL A 693 -15.53 -39.14 -2.64
N ALA A 694 -15.43 -38.39 -3.75
CA ALA A 694 -16.14 -38.64 -4.99
C ALA A 694 -15.19 -38.57 -6.21
N GLU A 695 -15.06 -39.72 -6.86
CA GLU A 695 -14.44 -40.11 -8.14
C GLU A 695 -13.79 -39.00 -9.01
N GLU A 696 -12.45 -38.95 -8.96
CA GLU A 696 -11.62 -38.24 -9.92
C GLU A 696 -11.69 -38.90 -11.31
N LYS A 697 -12.23 -38.17 -12.28
CA LYS A 697 -11.84 -38.35 -13.68
C LYS A 697 -10.44 -37.79 -13.85
N THR A 698 -9.53 -38.62 -14.33
CA THR A 698 -8.13 -38.25 -14.57
C THR A 698 -8.08 -37.01 -15.47
N PRO A 699 -7.50 -35.89 -15.00
CA PRO A 699 -7.42 -34.68 -15.79
C PRO A 699 -6.50 -34.90 -16.98
N GLU A 700 -6.89 -34.39 -18.14
CA GLU A 700 -6.11 -34.48 -19.36
C GLU A 700 -4.77 -33.74 -19.17
N ARG A 701 -3.64 -34.47 -19.25
CA ARG A 701 -2.30 -33.90 -19.07
C ARG A 701 -1.91 -33.00 -20.25
N ILE A 702 -1.27 -31.87 -19.93
CA ILE A 702 -0.78 -30.85 -20.88
C ILE A 702 0.43 -31.40 -21.63
N LEU A 703 1.36 -32.04 -20.92
CA LEU A 703 2.49 -32.71 -21.54
C LEU A 703 1.99 -33.97 -22.27
N LYS A 704 2.47 -34.17 -23.50
CA LYS A 704 2.02 -35.24 -24.38
C LYS A 704 3.10 -36.27 -24.67
N SER A 705 4.38 -35.92 -24.59
CA SER A 705 5.47 -36.87 -24.86
C SER A 705 5.49 -37.99 -23.81
N ASP A 706 5.70 -39.23 -24.25
CA ASP A 706 5.78 -40.38 -23.35
C ASP A 706 6.90 -40.26 -22.30
N LEU A 707 7.88 -39.38 -22.55
CA LEU A 707 9.00 -39.12 -21.66
C LEU A 707 8.66 -38.11 -20.55
N LEU A 708 8.04 -36.97 -20.89
CA LEU A 708 7.81 -35.89 -19.92
C LEU A 708 6.42 -35.99 -19.26
N LYS A 709 5.43 -36.53 -19.97
CA LYS A 709 4.05 -36.68 -19.50
C LYS A 709 3.89 -37.44 -18.18
N PRO A 710 4.69 -38.49 -17.83
CA PRO A 710 4.50 -39.23 -16.60
C PRO A 710 4.76 -38.44 -15.31
N SER A 711 5.58 -37.38 -15.35
CA SER A 711 5.94 -36.59 -14.17
C SER A 711 4.86 -35.58 -13.77
N ASP A 712 4.32 -35.73 -12.56
CA ASP A 712 3.35 -34.78 -12.00
C ASP A 712 3.99 -33.42 -11.68
N GLU A 713 5.27 -33.38 -11.31
CA GLU A 713 5.97 -32.13 -11.02
C GLU A 713 6.29 -31.33 -12.31
N LEU A 714 6.66 -32.01 -13.40
CA LEU A 714 6.79 -31.35 -14.70
C LEU A 714 5.44 -30.89 -15.25
N GLU A 715 4.38 -31.67 -15.03
CA GLU A 715 3.01 -31.28 -15.37
C GLU A 715 2.55 -30.03 -14.58
N LYS A 716 2.90 -29.91 -13.29
CA LYS A 716 2.70 -28.69 -12.50
C LYS A 716 3.51 -27.52 -13.06
N LEU A 717 4.76 -27.73 -13.50
CA LEU A 717 5.56 -26.69 -14.13
C LEU A 717 4.95 -26.21 -15.46
N ALA A 718 4.44 -27.12 -16.29
CA ALA A 718 3.70 -26.81 -17.52
C ALA A 718 2.43 -25.96 -17.26
N LYS A 719 1.81 -26.16 -16.09
CA LYS A 719 0.67 -25.37 -15.56
C LYS A 719 1.08 -24.10 -14.81
N ARG A 720 2.37 -23.77 -14.72
CA ARG A 720 2.93 -22.64 -13.94
C ARG A 720 2.69 -22.74 -12.43
N GLN A 721 2.56 -23.96 -11.91
CA GLN A 721 2.29 -24.29 -10.51
C GLN A 721 3.53 -24.81 -9.76
N ALA A 722 4.66 -24.97 -10.46
CA ALA A 722 5.94 -25.35 -9.87
C ALA A 722 7.05 -24.38 -10.29
N SER A 723 8.16 -24.38 -9.53
CA SER A 723 9.34 -23.56 -9.80
C SER A 723 10.15 -24.10 -10.98
N ALA A 724 10.81 -23.19 -11.73
CA ALA A 724 11.69 -23.54 -12.83
C ALA A 724 12.98 -24.25 -12.38
N TYR A 725 13.49 -25.15 -13.24
CA TYR A 725 14.75 -25.86 -13.02
C TYR A 725 15.93 -25.06 -13.58
N ARG A 726 17.02 -25.03 -12.82
CA ARG A 726 18.24 -24.25 -13.10
C ARG A 726 19.46 -24.94 -12.48
N GLN A 727 20.63 -24.37 -12.74
CA GLN A 727 21.88 -24.90 -12.23
C GLN A 727 21.86 -25.09 -10.69
N GLY A 728 22.23 -26.29 -10.23
CA GLY A 728 22.20 -26.69 -8.82
C GLY A 728 20.94 -27.43 -8.37
N ASN A 729 19.95 -27.65 -9.25
CA ASN A 729 18.83 -28.56 -8.96
C ASN A 729 19.24 -30.03 -9.15
N HIS A 730 18.81 -30.90 -8.23
CA HIS A 730 19.06 -32.34 -8.30
C HIS A 730 17.75 -33.13 -8.05
N SER A 731 17.21 -33.78 -9.09
CA SER A 731 15.98 -34.60 -8.99
C SER A 731 15.79 -35.55 -10.19
N ASP A 732 14.83 -36.46 -10.08
CA ASP A 732 14.45 -37.36 -11.18
C ASP A 732 13.84 -36.60 -12.37
N GLU A 733 13.19 -35.46 -12.14
CA GLU A 733 12.69 -34.58 -13.20
C GLU A 733 13.84 -33.92 -13.99
N VAL A 734 14.92 -33.52 -13.30
CA VAL A 734 16.13 -33.03 -13.98
C VAL A 734 16.70 -34.12 -14.89
N LYS A 735 16.65 -35.38 -14.44
CA LYS A 735 17.06 -36.52 -15.25
C LYS A 735 16.17 -36.68 -16.50
N LEU A 736 14.85 -36.55 -16.38
CA LEU A 736 13.92 -36.58 -17.52
C LEU A 736 14.19 -35.43 -18.52
N LEU A 737 14.52 -34.23 -18.04
CA LEU A 737 14.91 -33.09 -18.88
C LEU A 737 16.23 -33.34 -19.62
N GLN A 738 17.22 -33.95 -18.95
CA GLN A 738 18.48 -34.35 -19.56
C GLN A 738 18.27 -35.46 -20.61
N GLU A 739 17.42 -36.45 -20.33
CA GLU A 739 17.04 -37.51 -21.28
C GLU A 739 16.33 -36.94 -22.52
N ALA A 740 15.47 -35.93 -22.34
CA ALA A 740 14.84 -35.21 -23.44
C ALA A 740 15.87 -34.53 -24.35
N LEU A 741 16.83 -33.81 -23.76
CA LEU A 741 17.91 -33.15 -24.51
C LEU A 741 18.80 -34.14 -25.26
N ILE A 742 19.15 -35.27 -24.63
CA ILE A 742 19.93 -36.32 -25.27
C ILE A 742 19.17 -36.90 -26.47
N LYS A 743 17.86 -37.14 -26.32
CA LYS A 743 17.00 -37.66 -27.39
C LYS A 743 16.86 -36.68 -28.57
N LEU A 744 16.96 -35.38 -28.30
CA LEU A 744 16.99 -34.31 -29.30
C LEU A 744 18.41 -34.05 -29.86
N GLY A 745 19.42 -34.81 -29.43
CA GLY A 745 20.77 -34.79 -30.00
C GLY A 745 21.77 -33.86 -29.32
N PHE A 746 21.48 -33.34 -28.11
CA PHE A 746 22.39 -32.48 -27.36
C PHE A 746 23.39 -33.28 -26.52
N ASP A 747 24.68 -32.89 -26.51
CA ASP A 747 25.74 -33.57 -25.76
C ASP A 747 25.88 -33.04 -24.32
N LEU A 748 25.57 -33.88 -23.34
CA LEU A 748 25.74 -33.59 -21.90
C LEU A 748 27.07 -34.08 -21.32
N GLY A 749 27.97 -34.63 -22.14
CA GLY A 749 29.26 -35.19 -21.72
C GLY A 749 29.16 -36.55 -21.04
N LYS A 750 30.25 -36.99 -20.39
CA LYS A 750 30.40 -38.35 -19.85
C LYS A 750 29.39 -38.74 -18.75
N ALA A 751 28.80 -37.75 -18.07
CA ALA A 751 27.85 -38.00 -16.99
C ALA A 751 26.44 -38.38 -17.49
N GLY A 752 26.07 -37.97 -18.72
CA GLY A 752 24.77 -38.27 -19.31
C GLY A 752 23.61 -37.64 -18.55
N ALA A 753 22.50 -38.38 -18.42
CA ALA A 753 21.37 -38.00 -17.59
C ALA A 753 21.55 -38.55 -16.16
N ASP A 754 22.17 -37.76 -15.30
CA ASP A 754 22.53 -38.10 -13.92
C ASP A 754 21.60 -37.47 -12.87
N GLY A 755 20.65 -36.64 -13.30
CA GLY A 755 19.73 -35.92 -12.43
C GLY A 755 20.33 -34.67 -11.77
N ASP A 756 21.58 -34.29 -12.06
CA ASP A 756 22.20 -33.06 -11.57
C ASP A 756 22.22 -31.97 -12.66
N PHE A 757 21.57 -30.84 -12.38
CA PHE A 757 21.53 -29.71 -13.30
C PHE A 757 22.85 -28.94 -13.24
N GLY A 758 23.87 -29.47 -13.93
CA GLY A 758 25.21 -28.90 -14.00
C GLY A 758 25.41 -27.87 -15.12
N SER A 759 26.65 -27.39 -15.28
CA SER A 759 27.02 -26.40 -16.31
C SER A 759 26.81 -26.90 -17.74
N LYS A 760 26.99 -28.21 -17.98
CA LYS A 760 26.72 -28.83 -19.29
C LYS A 760 25.22 -28.89 -19.61
N THR A 761 24.38 -29.25 -18.65
CA THR A 761 22.92 -29.22 -18.79
C THR A 761 22.42 -27.82 -19.09
N LYS A 762 22.94 -26.81 -18.37
CA LYS A 762 22.66 -25.40 -18.65
C LYS A 762 23.02 -25.02 -20.09
N THR A 763 24.23 -25.36 -20.54
CA THR A 763 24.70 -25.05 -21.91
C THR A 763 23.83 -25.71 -22.98
N ALA A 764 23.40 -26.96 -22.76
CA ALA A 764 22.51 -27.66 -23.69
C ALA A 764 21.11 -27.02 -23.76
N ILE A 765 20.57 -26.58 -22.61
CA ILE A 765 19.31 -25.81 -22.58
C ILE A 765 19.46 -24.48 -23.31
N GLU A 766 20.55 -23.73 -23.11
CA GLU A 766 20.80 -22.47 -23.83
C GLU A 766 20.88 -22.71 -25.34
N GLN A 767 21.55 -23.77 -25.77
CA GLN A 767 21.62 -24.14 -27.19
C GLN A 767 20.24 -24.49 -27.75
N PHE A 768 19.45 -25.29 -27.02
CA PHE A 768 18.08 -25.62 -27.41
C PHE A 768 17.19 -24.38 -27.49
N GLN A 769 17.18 -23.54 -26.46
CA GLN A 769 16.44 -22.27 -26.43
C GLN A 769 16.81 -21.36 -27.60
N LYS A 770 18.09 -21.38 -28.02
CA LYS A 770 18.58 -20.58 -29.15
C LYS A 770 18.22 -21.16 -30.52
N SER A 771 18.19 -22.48 -30.66
CA SER A 771 18.05 -23.15 -31.97
C SER A 771 16.65 -23.63 -32.31
N TYR A 772 15.79 -23.87 -31.31
CA TYR A 772 14.49 -24.49 -31.54
C TYR A 772 13.48 -23.52 -32.16
N GLN A 773 12.86 -23.94 -33.26
CA GLN A 773 11.68 -23.31 -33.82
C GLN A 773 10.52 -24.30 -33.79
N PRO A 774 9.33 -23.88 -33.34
CA PRO A 774 8.16 -24.77 -33.32
C PRO A 774 7.84 -25.31 -34.71
N SER A 775 7.53 -26.60 -34.77
CA SER A 775 7.19 -27.29 -36.01
C SER A 775 5.68 -27.46 -36.20
N HIS A 776 4.87 -27.18 -35.16
CA HIS A 776 3.42 -27.34 -35.19
C HIS A 776 2.67 -26.09 -34.69
N GLN A 777 1.33 -26.14 -34.64
CA GLN A 777 0.50 -25.06 -34.12
C GLN A 777 0.67 -24.92 -32.60
N THR A 778 1.53 -23.99 -32.21
CA THR A 778 1.76 -23.62 -30.80
C THR A 778 0.72 -22.64 -30.29
N HIS A 779 0.57 -22.53 -28.97
CA HIS A 779 -0.31 -21.55 -28.35
C HIS A 779 0.02 -20.12 -28.87
N PRO A 780 -0.97 -19.27 -29.19
CA PRO A 780 -0.75 -17.89 -29.62
C PRO A 780 0.14 -17.02 -28.70
N SER A 781 0.25 -17.35 -27.41
CA SER A 781 1.11 -16.68 -26.43
C SER A 781 2.36 -17.49 -26.05
N TYR A 782 2.63 -18.58 -26.77
CA TYR A 782 3.81 -19.40 -26.57
C TYR A 782 5.08 -18.64 -26.96
N SER A 783 6.01 -18.55 -26.03
CA SER A 783 7.38 -18.13 -26.25
C SER A 783 8.29 -19.04 -25.43
N ILE A 784 9.37 -19.52 -26.04
CA ILE A 784 10.34 -20.41 -25.38
C ILE A 784 11.06 -19.72 -24.20
N GLY A 785 11.07 -18.38 -24.19
CA GLY A 785 11.77 -17.54 -23.21
C GLY A 785 13.09 -16.97 -23.75
N ALA A 786 13.86 -16.32 -22.88
CA ALA A 786 15.21 -15.88 -23.19
C ALA A 786 16.18 -17.08 -23.22
N VAL A 787 17.32 -16.91 -23.91
CA VAL A 787 18.41 -17.90 -23.89
C VAL A 787 19.19 -17.74 -22.58
N ASP A 788 18.70 -18.37 -21.51
CA ASP A 788 19.19 -18.19 -20.13
C ASP A 788 19.60 -19.50 -19.43
N GLY A 789 19.35 -20.65 -20.07
CA GLY A 789 19.68 -21.96 -19.53
C GLY A 789 18.73 -22.44 -18.43
N ILE A 790 17.57 -21.79 -18.26
CA ILE A 790 16.57 -22.10 -17.25
C ILE A 790 15.39 -22.83 -17.90
N VAL A 791 14.96 -23.94 -17.30
CA VAL A 791 13.77 -24.67 -17.77
C VAL A 791 12.54 -24.16 -17.02
N GLY A 792 11.92 -23.13 -17.58
CA GLY A 792 10.57 -22.68 -17.23
C GLY A 792 9.49 -23.32 -18.11
N LYS A 793 8.22 -22.89 -17.96
CA LYS A 793 7.07 -23.38 -18.74
C LYS A 793 7.33 -23.39 -20.25
N GLY A 794 7.85 -22.29 -20.80
CA GLY A 794 8.08 -22.13 -22.24
C GLY A 794 9.08 -23.15 -22.78
N THR A 795 10.23 -23.28 -22.12
CA THR A 795 11.26 -24.25 -22.47
C THR A 795 10.79 -25.70 -22.28
N LEU A 796 10.00 -26.00 -21.24
CA LEU A 796 9.44 -27.33 -21.01
C LEU A 796 8.44 -27.75 -22.10
N LEU A 797 7.52 -26.86 -22.49
CA LEU A 797 6.56 -27.15 -23.56
C LEU A 797 7.24 -27.27 -24.92
N ALA A 798 8.30 -26.49 -25.16
CA ALA A 798 9.12 -26.61 -26.36
C ALA A 798 9.82 -27.97 -26.44
N LEU A 799 10.39 -28.46 -25.33
CA LEU A 799 10.98 -29.78 -25.26
C LEU A 799 9.94 -30.89 -25.50
N ASP A 800 8.72 -30.75 -24.94
CA ASP A 800 7.64 -31.71 -25.15
C ASP A 800 7.15 -31.76 -26.61
N GLU A 801 6.99 -30.60 -27.25
CA GLU A 801 6.64 -30.49 -28.68
C GLU A 801 7.73 -31.08 -29.57
N ALA A 802 9.00 -30.78 -29.29
CA ALA A 802 10.14 -31.28 -30.06
C ALA A 802 10.25 -32.82 -30.04
N LEU A 803 9.71 -33.45 -28.99
CA LEU A 803 9.70 -34.90 -28.81
C LEU A 803 8.52 -35.61 -29.50
N MET A 804 7.52 -34.86 -29.98
CA MET A 804 6.26 -35.41 -30.50
C MET A 804 5.86 -34.80 -31.85
N ASP A 805 5.94 -35.61 -32.91
CA ASP A 805 5.38 -35.25 -34.21
C ASP A 805 3.84 -35.14 -34.14
N GLY A 806 3.28 -34.05 -34.69
CA GLY A 806 1.84 -33.79 -34.76
C GLY A 806 1.23 -33.09 -33.54
N TRP A 807 2.03 -32.50 -32.64
CA TRP A 807 1.54 -31.82 -31.44
C TRP A 807 0.77 -30.52 -31.78
N VAL A 808 -0.53 -30.45 -31.53
CA VAL A 808 -1.36 -29.25 -31.82
C VAL A 808 -2.00 -28.70 -30.54
N TYR A 809 -1.80 -27.41 -30.28
CA TYR A 809 -2.40 -26.73 -29.13
C TYR A 809 -3.81 -26.22 -29.46
N LEU A 810 -4.82 -26.69 -28.71
CA LEU A 810 -6.18 -26.15 -28.79
C LEU A 810 -6.32 -24.92 -27.90
N LEU A 811 -6.69 -23.79 -28.49
CA LEU A 811 -6.90 -22.52 -27.80
C LEU A 811 -8.15 -22.55 -26.90
N ILE A 812 -9.21 -23.19 -27.38
CA ILE A 812 -10.46 -23.43 -26.65
C ILE A 812 -10.66 -24.94 -26.55
N THR A 813 -10.87 -25.45 -25.33
CA THR A 813 -11.05 -26.88 -25.08
C THR A 813 -12.52 -27.25 -24.89
N LYS A 814 -12.83 -28.54 -25.06
CA LYS A 814 -14.18 -29.07 -24.82
C LYS A 814 -14.61 -28.86 -23.36
N ASP A 815 -13.67 -28.93 -22.42
CA ASP A 815 -13.93 -28.74 -21.00
C ASP A 815 -14.36 -27.31 -20.68
N MET A 816 -13.73 -26.31 -21.31
CA MET A 816 -14.15 -24.91 -21.16
C MET A 816 -15.61 -24.72 -21.58
N LEU A 817 -16.04 -25.35 -22.69
CA LEU A 817 -17.44 -25.28 -23.13
C LEU A 817 -18.40 -26.01 -22.18
N ASN A 818 -17.98 -27.17 -21.65
CA ASN A 818 -18.78 -27.97 -20.71
C ASN A 818 -18.96 -27.29 -19.35
N VAL A 819 -17.93 -26.59 -18.88
CA VAL A 819 -17.94 -25.84 -17.62
C VAL A 819 -18.92 -24.66 -17.68
N VAL A 820 -19.04 -24.01 -18.84
CA VAL A 820 -19.94 -22.87 -19.06
C VAL A 820 -21.39 -23.30 -19.25
N CYS A 821 -21.59 -24.37 -20.00
CA CYS A 821 -22.90 -24.88 -20.38
C CYS A 821 -22.92 -26.41 -20.27
N PRO A 822 -23.08 -26.95 -19.04
CA PRO A 822 -23.24 -28.37 -18.85
C PRO A 822 -24.55 -28.82 -19.54
N ASN A 823 -24.48 -29.90 -20.32
CA ASN A 823 -25.60 -30.50 -21.08
C ASN A 823 -25.99 -29.82 -22.41
N SER A 824 -25.21 -28.85 -22.93
CA SER A 824 -25.48 -28.25 -24.26
C SER A 824 -25.14 -29.17 -25.45
N GLY A 825 -24.62 -30.38 -25.21
CA GLY A 825 -24.23 -31.30 -26.28
C GLY A 825 -23.08 -30.77 -27.15
N ASN A 826 -22.21 -29.92 -26.58
CA ASN A 826 -21.07 -29.26 -27.25
C ASN A 826 -20.41 -30.18 -28.29
N ASN A 827 -20.70 -29.92 -29.56
CA ASN A 827 -20.29 -30.77 -30.66
C ASN A 827 -18.89 -30.37 -31.15
N LYS A 828 -18.24 -31.31 -31.84
CA LYS A 828 -16.89 -31.09 -32.41
C LYS A 828 -16.87 -29.91 -33.39
N GLU A 829 -17.96 -29.71 -34.12
CA GLU A 829 -18.10 -28.64 -35.12
C GLU A 829 -18.04 -27.23 -34.50
N LEU A 830 -18.65 -27.01 -33.32
CA LEU A 830 -18.55 -25.75 -32.58
C LEU A 830 -17.12 -25.50 -32.09
N LEU A 831 -16.47 -26.55 -31.57
CA LEU A 831 -15.09 -26.47 -31.07
C LEU A 831 -14.10 -26.14 -32.20
N ASP A 832 -14.26 -26.81 -33.35
CA ASP A 832 -13.43 -26.60 -34.54
C ASP A 832 -13.63 -25.17 -35.09
N SER A 833 -14.88 -24.71 -35.14
CA SER A 833 -15.21 -23.35 -35.60
C SER A 833 -14.67 -22.26 -34.67
N LEU A 834 -14.79 -22.42 -33.35
CA LEU A 834 -14.23 -21.50 -32.35
C LEU A 834 -12.70 -21.44 -32.45
N ASN A 835 -12.02 -22.58 -32.52
CA ASN A 835 -10.56 -22.62 -32.67
C ASN A 835 -10.08 -22.10 -34.05
N LYS A 836 -10.92 -22.14 -35.09
CA LYS A 836 -10.62 -21.52 -36.39
C LYS A 836 -10.72 -20.00 -36.33
N TYR A 837 -11.84 -19.46 -35.84
CA TYR A 837 -12.14 -18.03 -35.98
C TYR A 837 -11.66 -17.17 -34.81
N CYS A 838 -11.73 -17.62 -33.55
CA CYS A 838 -11.27 -16.82 -32.40
C CYS A 838 -9.83 -16.26 -32.57
N PRO A 839 -8.80 -17.05 -32.95
CA PRO A 839 -7.46 -16.50 -33.15
C PRO A 839 -7.38 -15.58 -34.37
N MET A 840 -8.18 -15.82 -35.41
CA MET A 840 -8.24 -14.97 -36.62
C MET A 840 -8.72 -13.53 -36.33
N TYR A 841 -9.38 -13.33 -35.18
CA TYR A 841 -9.88 -12.06 -34.66
C TYR A 841 -9.23 -11.66 -33.32
N GLU A 842 -8.06 -12.23 -32.99
CA GLU A 842 -7.26 -11.90 -31.79
C GLU A 842 -8.00 -12.16 -30.46
N ILE A 843 -8.90 -13.14 -30.42
CA ILE A 843 -9.56 -13.65 -29.21
C ILE A 843 -8.78 -14.88 -28.73
N ASP A 844 -7.53 -14.65 -28.32
CA ASP A 844 -6.48 -15.67 -28.19
C ASP A 844 -5.70 -15.65 -26.88
N THR A 845 -6.07 -14.76 -25.96
CA THR A 845 -5.59 -14.79 -24.58
C THR A 845 -6.60 -15.51 -23.67
N PRO A 846 -6.13 -16.18 -22.60
CA PRO A 846 -7.02 -16.88 -21.67
C PRO A 846 -8.17 -16.00 -21.14
N ILE A 847 -7.89 -14.73 -20.85
CA ILE A 847 -8.88 -13.78 -20.34
C ILE A 847 -9.87 -13.31 -21.42
N ARG A 848 -9.41 -13.06 -22.65
CA ARG A 848 -10.29 -12.69 -23.77
C ARG A 848 -11.23 -13.85 -24.13
N ILE A 849 -10.73 -15.08 -24.10
CA ILE A 849 -11.55 -16.29 -24.31
C ILE A 849 -12.59 -16.45 -23.20
N ALA A 850 -12.22 -16.23 -21.94
CA ALA A 850 -13.15 -16.31 -20.83
C ALA A 850 -14.32 -15.31 -20.98
N HIS A 851 -14.02 -14.06 -21.34
CA HIS A 851 -15.04 -13.04 -21.61
C HIS A 851 -15.87 -13.35 -22.86
N PHE A 852 -15.23 -13.79 -23.95
CA PHE A 852 -15.93 -14.09 -25.19
C PHE A 852 -16.92 -15.24 -24.99
N LEU A 853 -16.45 -16.39 -24.47
CA LEU A 853 -17.27 -17.58 -24.27
C LEU A 853 -18.41 -17.34 -23.27
N SER A 854 -18.17 -16.61 -22.16
CA SER A 854 -19.22 -16.30 -21.20
C SER A 854 -20.35 -15.47 -21.83
N GLN A 855 -19.98 -14.50 -22.67
CA GLN A 855 -20.93 -13.64 -23.36
C GLN A 855 -21.73 -14.41 -24.42
N ILE A 856 -21.06 -15.09 -25.36
CA ILE A 856 -21.76 -15.78 -26.44
C ILE A 856 -22.57 -16.97 -25.93
N ALA A 857 -22.15 -17.61 -24.83
CA ALA A 857 -22.94 -18.64 -24.17
C ALA A 857 -24.25 -18.08 -23.59
N HIS A 858 -24.23 -16.88 -23.02
CA HIS A 858 -25.44 -16.24 -22.52
C HIS A 858 -26.38 -15.83 -23.67
N GLU A 859 -25.86 -15.11 -24.67
CA GLU A 859 -26.67 -14.54 -25.76
C GLU A 859 -27.33 -15.59 -26.66
N SER A 860 -26.72 -16.77 -26.77
CA SER A 860 -27.23 -17.88 -27.59
C SER A 860 -28.01 -18.93 -26.80
N GLY A 861 -28.26 -18.73 -25.50
CA GLY A 861 -28.92 -19.72 -24.66
C GLY A 861 -28.12 -21.03 -24.59
N CYS A 862 -26.85 -20.93 -24.20
CA CYS A 862 -25.89 -22.03 -24.19
C CYS A 862 -25.63 -22.65 -25.57
N PHE A 863 -25.35 -21.80 -26.57
CA PHE A 863 -25.03 -22.17 -27.96
C PHE A 863 -26.17 -22.87 -28.72
N SER A 864 -27.38 -22.89 -28.14
CA SER A 864 -28.52 -23.63 -28.69
C SER A 864 -29.40 -22.81 -29.64
N SER A 865 -29.27 -21.47 -29.63
CA SER A 865 -30.09 -20.58 -30.43
C SER A 865 -29.25 -19.62 -31.27
N LEU A 866 -29.47 -19.65 -32.59
CA LEU A 866 -28.79 -18.80 -33.57
C LEU A 866 -29.70 -17.73 -34.20
N THR A 867 -30.94 -17.60 -33.71
CA THR A 867 -31.91 -16.63 -34.24
C THR A 867 -32.72 -16.03 -33.10
N GLU A 868 -32.95 -14.72 -33.15
CA GLU A 868 -33.77 -14.01 -32.17
C GLU A 868 -35.19 -14.61 -32.11
N GLY A 869 -35.67 -14.86 -30.88
CA GLY A 869 -36.94 -15.55 -30.66
C GLY A 869 -38.12 -14.82 -31.28
N SER A 870 -38.75 -15.42 -32.29
CA SER A 870 -39.79 -14.77 -33.09
C SER A 870 -41.21 -15.07 -32.59
N ASN A 871 -41.47 -15.01 -31.28
CA ASN A 871 -42.81 -15.28 -30.73
C ASN A 871 -43.13 -14.47 -29.47
N TYR A 872 -43.04 -13.14 -29.56
CA TYR A 872 -43.36 -12.24 -28.46
C TYR A 872 -44.86 -12.21 -28.13
N SER A 873 -45.16 -12.31 -26.83
CA SER A 873 -46.48 -11.94 -26.32
C SER A 873 -46.67 -10.42 -26.36
N HIS A 874 -47.92 -9.96 -26.32
CA HIS A 874 -48.21 -8.51 -26.28
C HIS A 874 -47.47 -7.81 -25.12
N MET A 875 -47.48 -8.44 -23.93
CA MET A 875 -46.77 -7.92 -22.76
C MET A 875 -45.24 -7.97 -22.92
N ALA A 876 -44.70 -9.08 -23.44
CA ALA A 876 -43.25 -9.21 -23.65
C ALA A 876 -42.74 -8.18 -24.68
N ALA A 877 -43.49 -7.95 -25.76
CA ALA A 877 -43.16 -6.93 -26.75
C ALA A 877 -43.22 -5.51 -26.16
N LYS A 878 -44.20 -5.21 -25.29
CA LYS A 878 -44.31 -3.91 -24.59
C LYS A 878 -43.15 -3.68 -23.63
N LEU A 879 -42.64 -4.74 -22.99
CA LEU A 879 -41.47 -4.67 -22.12
C LEU A 879 -40.16 -4.53 -22.92
N LYS A 880 -40.00 -5.28 -24.01
CA LYS A 880 -38.74 -5.36 -24.77
C LYS A 880 -38.53 -4.19 -25.74
N PHE A 881 -39.58 -3.70 -26.43
CA PHE A 881 -39.43 -2.73 -27.51
C PHE A 881 -40.07 -1.38 -27.17
N SER A 882 -39.23 -0.35 -26.96
CA SER A 882 -39.69 1.02 -26.67
C SER A 882 -40.62 1.59 -27.75
N LYS A 883 -40.29 1.39 -29.03
CA LYS A 883 -41.10 1.84 -30.16
C LYS A 883 -42.50 1.21 -30.17
N TYR A 884 -42.61 -0.06 -29.78
CA TYR A 884 -43.90 -0.74 -29.63
C TYR A 884 -44.66 -0.27 -28.39
N ARG A 885 -43.97 -0.04 -27.27
CA ARG A 885 -44.57 0.53 -26.06
C ARG A 885 -45.21 1.89 -26.35
N SER A 886 -44.48 2.81 -26.99
CA SER A 886 -44.98 4.13 -27.37
C SER A 886 -46.19 4.05 -28.30
N TYR A 887 -46.19 3.12 -29.25
CA TYR A 887 -47.37 2.88 -30.08
C TYR A 887 -48.57 2.43 -29.25
N VAL A 888 -48.40 1.42 -28.40
CA VAL A 888 -49.50 0.89 -27.55
C VAL A 888 -50.04 1.96 -26.61
N ASP A 889 -49.17 2.76 -25.99
CA ASP A 889 -49.57 3.81 -25.05
C ASP A 889 -50.26 5.01 -25.76
N SER A 890 -50.03 5.17 -27.07
CA SER A 890 -50.71 6.18 -27.90
C SER A 890 -52.12 5.77 -28.37
N LEU A 891 -52.50 4.51 -28.19
CA LEU A 891 -53.81 4.02 -28.61
C LEU A 891 -54.92 4.58 -27.69
N LYS A 892 -55.95 5.19 -28.29
CA LYS A 892 -57.14 5.63 -27.55
C LYS A 892 -57.92 4.42 -27.03
N SER A 893 -58.56 4.56 -25.88
CA SER A 893 -59.42 3.51 -25.29
C SER A 893 -60.42 2.97 -26.32
N GLY A 894 -60.44 1.64 -26.50
CA GLY A 894 -61.26 0.94 -27.51
C GLY A 894 -60.60 0.72 -28.88
N SER A 895 -59.39 1.22 -29.13
CA SER A 895 -58.67 1.01 -30.40
C SER A 895 -58.02 -0.39 -30.45
N THR A 896 -58.04 -1.04 -31.61
CA THR A 896 -57.39 -2.34 -31.84
C THR A 896 -55.89 -2.17 -32.11
N ASN A 897 -55.07 -2.98 -31.45
CA ASN A 897 -53.63 -3.01 -31.69
C ASN A 897 -53.35 -3.83 -32.97
N LYS A 898 -52.83 -3.17 -34.01
CA LYS A 898 -52.63 -3.77 -35.34
C LYS A 898 -51.63 -4.94 -35.37
N PHE A 899 -50.79 -5.06 -34.33
CA PHE A 899 -49.77 -6.10 -34.23
C PHE A 899 -50.22 -7.31 -33.41
N ILE A 900 -51.44 -7.32 -32.85
CA ILE A 900 -51.96 -8.49 -32.15
C ILE A 900 -52.48 -9.50 -33.17
N ARG A 901 -52.18 -10.78 -32.94
CA ARG A 901 -52.69 -11.89 -33.75
C ARG A 901 -54.19 -12.07 -33.55
N GLU A 902 -54.92 -12.19 -34.64
CA GLU A 902 -56.37 -12.43 -34.63
C GLU A 902 -56.71 -13.81 -34.05
N ASP A 903 -55.86 -14.81 -34.30
CA ASP A 903 -56.01 -16.18 -33.82
C ASP A 903 -55.49 -16.38 -32.38
N ASN A 904 -54.67 -15.46 -31.86
CA ASN A 904 -54.17 -15.51 -30.49
C ASN A 904 -53.90 -14.10 -29.96
N PRO A 905 -54.86 -13.48 -29.25
CA PRO A 905 -54.73 -12.10 -28.77
C PRO A 905 -53.57 -11.87 -27.78
N ALA A 906 -53.00 -12.95 -27.21
CA ALA A 906 -51.83 -12.86 -26.34
C ALA A 906 -50.51 -12.71 -27.10
N ARG A 907 -50.49 -12.92 -28.43
CA ARG A 907 -49.27 -12.96 -29.26
C ARG A 907 -49.27 -11.89 -30.34
N CYS A 908 -48.08 -11.46 -30.75
CA CYS A 908 -47.92 -10.47 -31.82
C CYS A 908 -47.68 -11.10 -33.21
N LYS A 909 -48.06 -10.39 -34.28
CA LYS A 909 -47.76 -10.69 -35.68
C LYS A 909 -46.27 -10.37 -35.94
N GLN A 910 -45.46 -11.39 -36.21
CA GLN A 910 -43.99 -11.30 -36.04
C GLN A 910 -43.23 -10.67 -37.20
N PRO A 911 -43.60 -10.84 -38.48
CA PRO A 911 -43.00 -10.00 -39.52
C PRO A 911 -43.35 -8.53 -39.28
N ASP A 912 -44.62 -8.24 -39.00
CA ASP A 912 -45.12 -6.87 -38.84
C ASP A 912 -44.52 -6.16 -37.62
N LEU A 913 -44.44 -6.85 -36.48
CA LEU A 913 -43.84 -6.29 -35.27
C LEU A 913 -42.37 -5.93 -35.52
N PHE A 914 -41.58 -6.82 -36.14
CA PHE A 914 -40.16 -6.59 -36.40
C PHE A 914 -39.93 -5.49 -37.44
N ASN A 915 -40.72 -5.50 -38.52
CA ASN A 915 -40.72 -4.43 -39.52
C ASN A 915 -41.07 -3.07 -38.89
N PHE A 916 -41.93 -3.03 -37.88
CA PHE A 916 -42.23 -1.81 -37.15
C PHE A 916 -41.11 -1.40 -36.19
N VAL A 917 -40.69 -2.29 -35.28
CA VAL A 917 -39.73 -1.93 -34.21
C VAL A 917 -38.33 -1.63 -34.74
N TYR A 918 -37.93 -2.26 -35.85
CA TYR A 918 -36.62 -2.08 -36.48
C TYR A 918 -36.67 -1.22 -37.77
N SER A 919 -37.79 -0.57 -38.11
CA SER A 919 -37.83 0.34 -39.26
C SER A 919 -37.01 1.60 -39.04
N SER A 920 -36.37 2.06 -40.13
CA SER A 920 -35.56 3.27 -40.22
C SER A 920 -34.40 3.32 -39.22
N SER A 921 -33.86 2.17 -38.83
CA SER A 921 -32.70 2.05 -37.93
C SER A 921 -31.68 1.03 -38.45
N ASN A 922 -30.40 1.22 -38.13
CA ASN A 922 -29.29 0.31 -38.49
C ASN A 922 -29.23 -0.08 -39.99
N GLY A 923 -29.52 0.88 -40.87
CA GLY A 923 -29.52 0.69 -42.33
C GLY A 923 -30.79 0.09 -42.91
N ASN A 924 -31.79 -0.23 -42.07
CA ASN A 924 -33.09 -0.73 -42.54
C ASN A 924 -33.92 0.38 -43.17
N GLY A 925 -34.68 0.03 -44.21
CA GLY A 925 -35.73 0.88 -44.76
C GLY A 925 -36.90 1.14 -43.80
N ASP A 926 -37.95 1.80 -44.29
CA ASP A 926 -39.19 2.03 -43.54
C ASP A 926 -39.95 0.71 -43.24
N GLU A 927 -41.05 0.77 -42.49
CA GLU A 927 -41.85 -0.42 -42.12
C GLU A 927 -42.30 -1.24 -43.35
N LYS A 928 -42.51 -0.58 -44.50
CA LYS A 928 -42.97 -1.22 -45.74
C LYS A 928 -41.86 -1.98 -46.48
N SER A 929 -40.60 -1.63 -46.23
CA SER A 929 -39.44 -2.30 -46.86
C SER A 929 -39.31 -3.79 -46.52
N GLY A 930 -39.86 -4.21 -45.36
CA GLY A 930 -39.64 -5.57 -44.84
C GLY A 930 -38.26 -5.81 -44.23
N ASP A 931 -37.40 -4.78 -44.21
CA ASP A 931 -36.00 -4.90 -43.77
C ASP A 931 -35.90 -5.27 -42.28
N GLY A 932 -36.84 -4.83 -41.44
CA GLY A 932 -36.81 -5.09 -40.00
C GLY A 932 -36.90 -6.58 -39.64
N TYR A 933 -37.73 -7.36 -40.35
CA TYR A 933 -37.79 -8.81 -40.18
C TYR A 933 -36.70 -9.54 -40.99
N LYS A 934 -36.35 -9.01 -42.17
CA LYS A 934 -35.30 -9.59 -43.02
C LYS A 934 -33.93 -9.59 -42.32
N TYR A 935 -33.56 -8.50 -41.67
CA TYR A 935 -32.29 -8.33 -40.95
C TYR A 935 -32.46 -8.39 -39.43
N ARG A 936 -33.35 -9.26 -38.93
CA ARG A 936 -33.50 -9.60 -37.50
C ARG A 936 -32.24 -10.24 -36.92
N GLY A 937 -32.15 -10.32 -35.59
CA GLY A 937 -31.00 -10.90 -34.88
C GLY A 937 -30.71 -12.34 -35.30
N ARG A 938 -29.45 -12.62 -35.71
CA ARG A 938 -28.93 -13.96 -36.01
C ARG A 938 -27.48 -14.14 -35.56
N GLY A 939 -27.05 -15.39 -35.39
CA GLY A 939 -25.71 -15.77 -34.92
C GLY A 939 -25.60 -15.80 -33.39
N LEU A 940 -24.42 -16.15 -32.87
CA LEU A 940 -24.23 -16.37 -31.42
C LEU A 940 -24.34 -15.10 -30.56
N ILE A 941 -24.27 -13.92 -31.18
CA ILE A 941 -24.44 -12.61 -30.53
C ILE A 941 -25.61 -11.79 -31.12
N GLN A 942 -26.42 -12.42 -31.97
CA GLN A 942 -27.65 -11.85 -32.55
C GLN A 942 -27.44 -10.51 -33.29
N ILE A 943 -26.65 -10.50 -34.38
CA ILE A 943 -26.45 -9.29 -35.19
C ILE A 943 -27.74 -8.85 -35.89
N THR A 944 -28.14 -7.59 -35.69
CA THR A 944 -29.41 -7.00 -36.18
C THR A 944 -29.19 -5.72 -37.00
N GLY A 945 -29.87 -5.62 -38.14
CA GLY A 945 -29.87 -4.45 -39.05
C GLY A 945 -29.01 -4.62 -40.29
N LYS A 946 -29.49 -4.11 -41.43
CA LYS A 946 -28.87 -4.25 -42.76
C LYS A 946 -27.40 -3.83 -42.83
N ASP A 947 -27.03 -2.76 -42.11
CA ASP A 947 -25.64 -2.27 -42.07
C ASP A 947 -24.69 -3.32 -41.50
N LYS A 948 -25.12 -4.07 -40.46
CA LYS A 948 -24.30 -5.13 -39.86
C LYS A 948 -24.09 -6.30 -40.83
N TYR A 949 -25.11 -6.69 -41.58
CA TYR A 949 -24.99 -7.74 -42.60
C TYR A 949 -24.11 -7.31 -43.79
N SER A 950 -24.16 -6.04 -44.17
CA SER A 950 -23.27 -5.46 -45.20
C SER A 950 -21.81 -5.45 -44.74
N ARG A 951 -21.57 -5.07 -43.48
CA ARG A 951 -20.23 -5.09 -42.89
C ARG A 951 -19.71 -6.51 -42.69
N PHE A 952 -20.55 -7.46 -42.27
CA PHE A 952 -20.20 -8.88 -42.18
C PHE A 952 -19.76 -9.42 -43.54
N THR A 953 -20.53 -9.14 -44.59
CA THR A 953 -20.20 -9.49 -45.98
C THR A 953 -18.82 -8.99 -46.38
N SER A 954 -18.51 -7.73 -46.08
CA SER A 954 -17.23 -7.12 -46.45
C SER A 954 -16.04 -7.76 -45.71
N VAL A 955 -16.18 -7.98 -44.40
CA VAL A 955 -15.09 -8.52 -43.56
C VAL A 955 -14.87 -10.01 -43.84
N HIS A 956 -15.94 -10.80 -43.91
CA HIS A 956 -15.86 -12.23 -44.20
C HIS A 956 -15.14 -12.50 -45.54
N ASN A 957 -15.55 -11.82 -46.62
CA ASN A 957 -14.94 -12.00 -47.93
C ASN A 957 -13.48 -11.52 -47.99
N SER A 958 -13.09 -10.58 -47.13
CA SER A 958 -11.69 -10.13 -47.03
C SER A 958 -10.77 -11.13 -46.32
N LYS A 959 -11.29 -11.87 -45.33
CA LYS A 959 -10.53 -12.84 -44.54
C LYS A 959 -10.63 -14.27 -45.08
N ASN A 960 -11.68 -14.58 -45.84
CA ASN A 960 -11.92 -15.90 -46.44
C ASN A 960 -12.14 -15.75 -47.97
N PRO A 961 -11.08 -15.46 -48.76
CA PRO A 961 -11.22 -15.24 -50.20
C PRO A 961 -11.71 -16.48 -50.97
N ASP A 962 -11.56 -17.67 -50.39
CA ASP A 962 -12.00 -18.95 -50.97
C ASP A 962 -13.46 -19.31 -50.61
N ASP A 963 -14.14 -18.50 -49.80
CA ASP A 963 -15.51 -18.72 -49.30
C ASP A 963 -16.32 -17.41 -49.35
N THR A 964 -16.38 -16.75 -50.51
CA THR A 964 -17.04 -15.43 -50.59
C THR A 964 -18.58 -15.55 -50.61
N GLN A 965 -19.25 -14.83 -49.73
CA GLN A 965 -20.71 -14.86 -49.57
C GLN A 965 -21.32 -13.46 -49.49
N ASN A 966 -22.62 -13.31 -49.80
CA ASN A 966 -23.36 -12.04 -49.64
C ASN A 966 -24.50 -12.19 -48.64
N PHE A 967 -24.27 -11.77 -47.40
CA PHE A 967 -25.22 -11.88 -46.30
C PHE A 967 -26.29 -10.79 -46.29
N VAL A 968 -26.20 -9.77 -47.17
CA VAL A 968 -27.30 -8.81 -47.39
C VAL A 968 -28.38 -9.43 -48.27
N ILE A 969 -27.98 -10.23 -49.26
CA ILE A 969 -28.91 -10.99 -50.10
C ILE A 969 -29.46 -12.19 -49.34
N ASN A 970 -28.58 -12.96 -48.68
CA ASN A 970 -28.91 -14.21 -47.98
C ASN A 970 -28.59 -14.12 -46.46
N PRO A 971 -29.34 -13.34 -45.67
CA PRO A 971 -29.05 -13.13 -44.24
C PRO A 971 -29.28 -14.39 -43.39
N ASP A 972 -30.09 -15.35 -43.83
CA ASP A 972 -30.37 -16.58 -43.07
C ASP A 972 -29.16 -17.52 -42.95
N LEU A 973 -28.15 -17.38 -43.84
CA LEU A 973 -26.91 -18.15 -43.77
C LEU A 973 -26.17 -17.97 -42.42
N VAL A 974 -26.32 -16.81 -41.77
CA VAL A 974 -25.70 -16.54 -40.46
C VAL A 974 -26.25 -17.46 -39.35
N SER A 975 -27.47 -17.97 -39.51
CA SER A 975 -28.10 -18.91 -38.58
C SER A 975 -28.13 -20.35 -39.06
N GLU A 976 -27.98 -20.59 -40.37
CA GLU A 976 -28.00 -21.92 -40.98
C GLU A 976 -26.62 -22.58 -41.00
N ASN A 977 -25.54 -21.81 -40.87
CA ASN A 977 -24.16 -22.31 -40.86
C ASN A 977 -23.41 -21.85 -39.61
N LEU A 978 -22.90 -22.82 -38.85
CA LEU A 978 -22.22 -22.58 -37.57
C LEU A 978 -20.92 -21.78 -37.72
N ASN A 979 -20.20 -21.93 -38.84
CA ASN A 979 -19.00 -21.13 -39.11
C ASN A 979 -19.34 -19.65 -39.23
N TYR A 980 -20.41 -19.30 -39.96
CA TYR A 980 -20.86 -17.92 -40.06
C TYR A 980 -21.46 -17.38 -38.76
N ALA A 981 -22.09 -18.26 -37.96
CA ALA A 981 -22.60 -17.90 -36.63
C ALA A 981 -21.49 -17.55 -35.63
N VAL A 982 -20.38 -18.32 -35.63
CA VAL A 982 -19.20 -18.06 -34.79
C VAL A 982 -18.40 -16.88 -35.29
N GLU A 983 -18.18 -16.81 -36.61
CA GLU A 983 -17.40 -15.73 -37.20
C GLU A 983 -18.09 -14.38 -37.07
N SER A 984 -19.43 -14.32 -37.26
CA SER A 984 -20.18 -13.08 -37.04
C SER A 984 -20.09 -12.59 -35.59
N ALA A 985 -19.99 -13.50 -34.60
CA ALA A 985 -19.73 -13.14 -33.21
C ALA A 985 -18.30 -12.63 -32.98
N CYS A 986 -17.30 -13.26 -33.59
CA CYS A 986 -15.90 -12.80 -33.51
C CYS A 986 -15.72 -11.41 -34.16
N ILE A 987 -16.33 -11.17 -35.32
CA ILE A 987 -16.31 -9.87 -35.98
C ILE A 987 -17.07 -8.83 -35.16
N TYR A 988 -18.22 -9.19 -34.59
CA TYR A 988 -18.92 -8.29 -33.68
C TYR A 988 -18.02 -7.89 -32.51
N TRP A 989 -17.37 -8.88 -31.89
CA TRP A 989 -16.48 -8.66 -30.76
C TRP A 989 -15.33 -7.71 -31.08
N ARG A 990 -14.70 -7.91 -32.25
CA ARG A 990 -13.52 -7.15 -32.66
C ARG A 990 -13.82 -5.78 -33.26
N HIS A 991 -15.00 -5.60 -33.85
CA HIS A 991 -15.25 -4.43 -34.70
C HIS A 991 -16.55 -3.68 -34.41
N TRP A 992 -17.49 -4.29 -33.69
CA TRP A 992 -18.89 -3.80 -33.55
C TRP A 992 -19.39 -3.79 -32.10
N GLY A 993 -18.56 -4.21 -31.16
CA GLY A 993 -18.98 -4.73 -29.86
C GLY A 993 -19.47 -3.67 -28.89
N ALA A 994 -19.16 -2.39 -29.11
CA ALA A 994 -19.66 -1.33 -28.26
C ALA A 994 -20.94 -0.74 -28.84
N LEU A 995 -22.06 -0.92 -28.14
CA LEU A 995 -23.28 -0.13 -28.33
C LEU A 995 -23.08 1.38 -28.08
N SER A 996 -21.85 1.83 -27.86
CA SER A 996 -21.50 3.22 -28.08
C SER A 996 -20.02 3.39 -28.42
N LYS A 997 -19.72 4.31 -29.33
CA LYS A 997 -18.40 4.93 -29.49
C LYS A 997 -17.90 5.63 -28.20
N LYS A 998 -18.53 5.42 -27.03
CA LYS A 998 -18.13 6.01 -25.75
C LYS A 998 -16.98 5.26 -25.08
N PHE A 999 -16.76 3.98 -25.39
CA PHE A 999 -15.74 3.17 -24.73
C PHE A 999 -14.42 3.12 -25.51
N ASN A 1000 -14.46 2.94 -26.84
CA ASN A 1000 -13.34 3.19 -27.73
C ASN A 1000 -13.81 3.50 -29.16
N ALA A 1001 -12.95 4.16 -29.95
CA ALA A 1001 -13.28 4.61 -31.31
C ALA A 1001 -13.52 3.47 -32.30
N ASN A 1002 -12.92 2.30 -32.05
CA ASN A 1002 -12.88 1.16 -32.97
C ASN A 1002 -14.03 0.14 -32.73
N GLY A 1003 -14.73 0.25 -31.60
CA GLY A 1003 -15.78 -0.71 -31.19
C GLY A 1003 -15.22 -2.09 -30.84
N ASP A 1004 -13.97 -2.15 -30.39
CA ASP A 1004 -13.21 -3.38 -30.15
C ASP A 1004 -13.26 -3.78 -28.67
N ILE A 1005 -13.86 -4.93 -28.36
CA ILE A 1005 -14.00 -5.40 -26.98
C ILE A 1005 -12.67 -5.90 -26.41
N ASN A 1006 -11.74 -6.37 -27.25
CA ASN A 1006 -10.45 -6.87 -26.77
C ASN A 1006 -9.67 -5.77 -26.04
N ILE A 1007 -9.69 -4.53 -26.55
CA ILE A 1007 -9.08 -3.36 -25.90
C ILE A 1007 -9.68 -3.12 -24.50
N LEU A 1008 -10.99 -3.31 -24.33
CA LEU A 1008 -11.64 -3.13 -23.03
C LEU A 1008 -11.21 -4.21 -22.05
N ILE A 1009 -11.08 -5.46 -22.52
CA ILE A 1009 -10.60 -6.58 -21.70
C ILE A 1009 -9.15 -6.39 -21.30
N ASP A 1010 -8.28 -5.95 -22.21
CA ASP A 1010 -6.87 -5.78 -21.88
C ASP A 1010 -6.64 -4.67 -20.85
N ASN A 1011 -7.46 -3.61 -20.91
CA ASN A 1011 -7.41 -2.51 -19.94
C ASN A 1011 -8.11 -2.85 -18.62
N ALA A 1012 -9.13 -3.73 -18.64
CA ALA A 1012 -9.93 -4.08 -17.47
C ALA A 1012 -10.26 -5.59 -17.43
N PRO A 1013 -9.25 -6.47 -17.24
CA PRO A 1013 -9.39 -7.92 -17.45
C PRO A 1013 -10.39 -8.61 -16.52
N ASN A 1014 -10.69 -8.01 -15.36
CA ASN A 1014 -11.63 -8.57 -14.39
C ASN A 1014 -12.99 -7.85 -14.36
N ASP A 1015 -13.24 -6.85 -15.21
CA ASP A 1015 -14.45 -6.02 -15.17
C ASP A 1015 -15.56 -6.57 -16.09
N VAL A 1016 -16.13 -7.72 -15.72
CA VAL A 1016 -17.19 -8.39 -16.51
C VAL A 1016 -18.41 -7.49 -16.72
N GLU A 1017 -18.68 -6.55 -15.79
CA GLU A 1017 -19.76 -5.59 -15.90
C GLU A 1017 -19.52 -4.62 -17.06
N LEU A 1018 -18.34 -4.01 -17.14
CA LEU A 1018 -17.94 -3.13 -18.24
C LEU A 1018 -18.02 -3.84 -19.60
N ILE A 1019 -17.50 -5.08 -19.69
CA ILE A 1019 -17.57 -5.88 -20.93
C ILE A 1019 -19.03 -6.18 -21.30
N SER A 1020 -19.84 -6.61 -20.34
CA SER A 1020 -21.27 -6.90 -20.58
C SER A 1020 -22.05 -5.66 -21.02
N GLN A 1021 -21.72 -4.49 -20.46
CA GLN A 1021 -22.30 -3.21 -20.85
C GLN A 1021 -21.88 -2.80 -22.26
N ALA A 1022 -20.63 -3.03 -22.65
CA ALA A 1022 -20.17 -2.76 -24.01
C ALA A 1022 -21.00 -3.58 -25.02
N VAL A 1023 -21.12 -4.90 -24.78
CA VAL A 1023 -21.81 -5.84 -25.67
C VAL A 1023 -23.30 -5.53 -25.82
N ASN A 1024 -24.01 -5.26 -24.71
CA ASN A 1024 -25.47 -5.20 -24.69
C ASN A 1024 -26.09 -3.84 -24.34
N GLY A 1025 -25.29 -2.82 -24.04
CA GLY A 1025 -25.74 -1.44 -23.81
C GLY A 1025 -26.58 -1.26 -22.54
N GLY A 1026 -26.42 -2.10 -21.52
CA GLY A 1026 -27.16 -2.00 -20.26
C GLY A 1026 -26.80 -0.74 -19.45
N SER A 1027 -27.80 -0.09 -18.84
CA SER A 1027 -27.59 0.99 -17.87
C SER A 1027 -27.26 0.41 -16.48
N TYR A 1028 -26.42 1.11 -15.71
CA TYR A 1028 -26.11 0.78 -14.31
C TYR A 1028 -27.37 0.42 -13.51
N GLY A 1029 -27.42 -0.80 -12.97
CA GLY A 1029 -28.46 -1.22 -12.01
C GLY A 1029 -29.67 -2.00 -12.54
N HIS A 1030 -29.70 -2.52 -13.77
CA HIS A 1030 -30.73 -3.48 -14.21
C HIS A 1030 -30.08 -4.80 -14.67
N SER A 1031 -30.46 -5.93 -14.07
CA SER A 1031 -29.90 -7.27 -14.33
C SER A 1031 -30.31 -7.83 -15.69
N ASN A 1032 -29.69 -7.35 -16.76
CA ASN A 1032 -29.80 -7.92 -18.11
C ASN A 1032 -28.92 -9.19 -18.25
N GLY A 1033 -29.11 -10.16 -17.36
CA GLY A 1033 -28.35 -11.42 -17.34
C GLY A 1033 -26.89 -11.30 -16.90
N LEU A 1034 -26.51 -10.19 -16.24
CA LEU A 1034 -25.13 -9.93 -15.79
C LEU A 1034 -24.61 -11.03 -14.84
N ASP A 1035 -25.44 -11.48 -13.89
CA ASP A 1035 -25.05 -12.51 -12.93
C ASP A 1035 -24.69 -13.84 -13.60
N ASP A 1036 -25.43 -14.22 -14.66
CA ASP A 1036 -25.16 -15.44 -15.43
C ASP A 1036 -23.85 -15.32 -16.23
N ARG A 1037 -23.56 -14.14 -16.78
CA ARG A 1037 -22.28 -13.88 -17.47
C ARG A 1037 -21.09 -13.88 -16.51
N ILE A 1038 -21.25 -13.31 -15.31
CA ILE A 1038 -20.24 -13.34 -14.23
C ILE A 1038 -19.99 -14.78 -13.79
N ASP A 1039 -21.03 -15.56 -13.53
CA ASP A 1039 -20.91 -16.97 -13.14
C ASP A 1039 -20.17 -17.79 -14.21
N LYS A 1040 -20.57 -17.67 -15.48
CA LYS A 1040 -19.90 -18.33 -16.61
C LYS A 1040 -18.45 -17.89 -16.77
N PHE A 1041 -18.17 -16.60 -16.63
CA PHE A 1041 -16.80 -16.07 -16.68
C PHE A 1041 -15.93 -16.66 -15.56
N ASN A 1042 -16.40 -16.64 -14.32
CA ASN A 1042 -15.68 -17.18 -13.16
C ASN A 1042 -15.42 -18.68 -13.31
N LYS A 1043 -16.38 -19.43 -13.83
CA LYS A 1043 -16.23 -20.86 -14.13
C LYS A 1043 -15.12 -21.13 -15.15
N ILE A 1044 -15.03 -20.35 -16.24
CA ILE A 1044 -13.94 -20.46 -17.21
C ILE A 1044 -12.61 -20.02 -16.60
N LYS A 1045 -12.60 -18.91 -15.86
CA LYS A 1045 -11.40 -18.37 -15.20
C LYS A 1045 -10.79 -19.39 -14.24
N ASN A 1046 -11.62 -20.03 -13.42
CA ASN A 1046 -11.22 -21.10 -12.51
C ASN A 1046 -10.70 -22.33 -13.28
N ASN A 1047 -11.36 -22.71 -14.38
CA ASN A 1047 -10.90 -23.81 -15.24
C ASN A 1047 -9.53 -23.53 -15.88
N LEU A 1048 -9.23 -22.27 -16.19
CA LEU A 1048 -7.96 -21.83 -16.75
C LEU A 1048 -6.86 -21.56 -15.70
N GLY A 1049 -7.18 -21.62 -14.40
CA GLY A 1049 -6.23 -21.34 -13.31
C GLY A 1049 -5.78 -19.87 -13.25
N LEU A 1050 -6.65 -18.94 -13.65
CA LEU A 1050 -6.41 -17.49 -13.75
C LEU A 1050 -6.86 -16.70 -12.51
#